data_AF-A0AAQ3HX12-F1
#
_entry.id   AF-A0AAQ3HX12-F1
#
_cell.length_a   1.000
_cell.length_b   1.000
_cell.length_c   1.000
_cell.angle_alpha   90.00
_cell.angle_beta   90.00
_cell.angle_gamma   90.00
#
_symmetry.space_group_name_H-M   'P 1'
#
loop_
_entity.id
_entity.type
_entity.pdbx_description
1 polymer ?
#
loop_
_entity_poly.entity_id
_entity_poly.type
_entity_poly.pdbx_seq_one_letter_code
_entity_poly.pdbx_strand_id
1 'polypeptide(L)'
;MKKSVKKAKPWVIGLIVVFAFISGFLFFVKSYVDSSKQNYLNKIQSYIDASSYLAKSKILKNVEDLNEDYVNQKLSEQYLEQEFGKDFIWKPDKTNTTLKSKISDIYRTYFGKSIDVIEKDLKLQYRDNKKNLVDITDLKNGEFVPKNIDKITALTKSSEDFLNGFSPSFASLGLSLFQSQVLKNENNLKQIKDNNILKGVVNFINNNQSLINLLSKIFSTKKVEKDYYKNLTIKQAFNKNINLISSSLTGEYHSHHDEDHFANDVSEFFIQKVKTTVLEEWQKVKNDSKIEIIDKFKTIFTKVKDELFKFDYLKIADNLFRYIQSELYFAMYYVINEDLKDPSELLNQKIEDKKFSALVNNKLDFSLLINGFTKVLENQKYATRLLDFLFKRVDKTKVYFDHNKMPENIGTSSLILDIINALQRTILRANTLIREAIEGLETYIKDNMYQLREKIRTTIIGFLKSKVNAFSHSVHFGYIHTHEDYNRLTVQIYTNLWLTKLYYVDANIYIFGKDGLITKIFDLFKQIGNSISATSSDSFNFLKHVLYRDSNPNIGFKDNFVEISKLIEVGHKLFSDQKMLNINLSLGGLKQIANIKGIYGILNLPNELDSLKSLLNTFGLSQFTKKVEDGVKPLQNILDLLKDFGFITDTKKFVEQFDGYVQKIIKYLPKKYESVNTQLNYDLISNLYLQDTSQTNFLKEFTTRLAEFLFPTNNKEDDDKLLLPVIRLVRFDKENKIKSVDQIKSALANYSEKIISKDSLFKSLNDIKNLKIKLPDVVLKHLGIENLENLTILELLQIISKYINEFNKHNPNKSLTFDLSSIGYFLKALSSKVDITYSNGKKEENKNLIKALYDDLDSFNHNNDENPRNRPEDSFYNWKSVVLKLGDGIEKEIYLNLIKNDFSYSPLHLLLGIDLNKVQYIKNTIGYALGTLVGGITIDDENYNLANENRDAVITIFAIINFTLQNQVSILKNLEYQKAGVYYKKDSWKTQLIKSSDKEIKYHLIRNLTSENEISKKVGNRFEVTLTNDENNSYWKISNIVALDYKN
;
A
#
# COMPACT_ATOMS: atom_id res chain seq x y z
N MET A 1 2.09 -10.46 -12.23
CA MET A 1 1.49 -9.10 -12.23
C MET A 1 2.59 -8.04 -12.30
N LYS A 2 2.56 -7.08 -13.25
CA LYS A 2 3.57 -5.98 -13.34
C LYS A 2 3.01 -4.69 -13.99
N LYS A 3 1.73 -4.37 -13.76
CA LYS A 3 1.02 -3.22 -14.38
C LYS A 3 0.04 -2.44 -13.47
N SER A 4 -0.13 -2.84 -12.21
CA SER A 4 -1.17 -2.33 -11.29
C SER A 4 -0.74 -1.12 -10.45
N VAL A 5 0.40 -1.19 -9.75
CA VAL A 5 0.67 -0.28 -8.62
C VAL A 5 1.06 1.16 -9.04
N LYS A 6 1.57 1.38 -10.26
CA LYS A 6 1.75 2.73 -10.85
C LYS A 6 0.44 3.43 -11.25
N LYS A 7 -0.73 2.84 -10.97
CA LYS A 7 -2.06 3.43 -11.22
C LYS A 7 -2.82 3.81 -9.93
N ALA A 8 -2.12 4.12 -8.83
CA ALA A 8 -2.68 4.52 -7.55
C ALA A 8 -3.35 5.93 -7.53
N LYS A 9 -4.20 6.26 -8.51
CA LYS A 9 -5.20 7.34 -8.45
C LYS A 9 -6.70 6.87 -8.35
N PRO A 10 -7.10 5.67 -7.86
CA PRO A 10 -8.53 5.31 -7.81
C PRO A 10 -9.39 6.16 -6.85
N TRP A 11 -8.83 6.69 -5.78
CA TRP A 11 -9.57 7.52 -4.82
C TRP A 11 -10.02 8.85 -5.44
N VAL A 12 -9.31 9.30 -6.47
CA VAL A 12 -9.67 10.44 -7.32
C VAL A 12 -10.96 10.17 -8.12
N ILE A 13 -11.46 8.92 -8.21
CA ILE A 13 -12.67 8.56 -8.97
C ILE A 13 -13.94 9.05 -8.29
N GLY A 14 -14.14 8.69 -7.02
CA GLY A 14 -15.31 9.16 -6.25
C GLY A 14 -15.31 10.68 -6.15
N LEU A 15 -14.11 11.25 -5.92
CA LEU A 15 -13.88 12.69 -6.00
C LEU A 15 -14.21 13.25 -7.39
N ILE A 16 -13.85 12.61 -8.51
CA ILE A 16 -14.20 13.08 -9.87
C ILE A 16 -15.71 13.00 -10.13
N VAL A 17 -16.43 12.00 -9.60
CA VAL A 17 -17.89 11.94 -9.75
C VAL A 17 -18.56 13.07 -8.96
N VAL A 18 -18.13 13.31 -7.71
CA VAL A 18 -18.57 14.46 -6.90
C VAL A 18 -18.19 15.79 -7.56
N PHE A 19 -16.95 15.95 -8.03
CA PHE A 19 -16.49 17.14 -8.74
C PHE A 19 -17.15 17.33 -10.11
N ALA A 20 -17.60 16.27 -10.80
CA ALA A 20 -18.36 16.39 -12.04
C ALA A 20 -19.79 16.87 -11.78
N PHE A 21 -20.42 16.38 -10.70
CA PHE A 21 -21.72 16.86 -10.24
C PHE A 21 -21.64 18.34 -9.81
N ILE A 22 -20.61 18.69 -9.03
CA ILE A 22 -20.27 20.09 -8.70
C ILE A 22 -19.99 20.89 -9.98
N SER A 23 -19.22 20.38 -10.95
CA SER A 23 -18.91 21.09 -12.20
C SER A 23 -20.16 21.43 -13.01
N GLY A 24 -21.16 20.53 -13.05
CA GLY A 24 -22.46 20.82 -13.64
C GLY A 24 -23.20 21.95 -12.92
N PHE A 25 -23.16 21.96 -11.58
CA PHE A 25 -23.78 23.02 -10.78
C PHE A 25 -23.03 24.37 -10.89
N LEU A 26 -21.71 24.35 -11.00
CA LEU A 26 -20.90 25.56 -11.23
C LEU A 26 -21.13 26.16 -12.63
N PHE A 27 -21.52 25.33 -13.62
CA PHE A 27 -21.98 25.80 -14.93
C PHE A 27 -23.33 26.54 -14.82
N PHE A 28 -24.20 26.13 -13.89
CA PHE A 28 -25.48 26.78 -13.60
C PHE A 28 -25.30 28.11 -12.85
N VAL A 29 -24.44 28.16 -11.82
CA VAL A 29 -24.14 29.42 -11.09
C VAL A 29 -23.56 30.50 -12.01
N LYS A 30 -22.75 30.10 -13.00
CA LYS A 30 -22.21 30.99 -14.05
C LYS A 30 -23.30 31.65 -14.93
N SER A 31 -24.55 31.18 -14.89
CA SER A 31 -25.64 31.62 -15.76
C SER A 31 -26.61 32.64 -15.12
N TYR A 32 -26.38 33.06 -13.86
CA TYR A 32 -27.39 33.80 -13.08
C TYR A 32 -27.03 35.28 -12.77
N VAL A 33 -25.87 35.79 -13.22
CA VAL A 33 -25.33 37.09 -12.76
C VAL A 33 -25.00 38.02 -13.93
N ASP A 34 -26.01 38.71 -14.48
CA ASP A 34 -25.84 39.86 -15.40
C ASP A 34 -27.17 40.65 -15.61
N SER A 35 -27.31 41.90 -15.12
CA SER A 35 -28.36 42.86 -15.56
C SER A 35 -28.28 44.33 -15.00
N SER A 36 -28.65 45.31 -15.85
CA SER A 36 -29.23 46.66 -15.57
C SER A 36 -28.34 47.95 -15.51
N LYS A 37 -28.77 49.01 -16.24
CA LYS A 37 -28.04 50.28 -16.55
C LYS A 37 -28.63 51.58 -15.88
N GLN A 38 -28.16 52.79 -16.26
CA GLN A 38 -28.72 54.16 -15.98
C GLN A 38 -28.49 54.80 -14.57
N ASN A 39 -28.49 56.13 -14.26
CA ASN A 39 -28.51 57.47 -14.97
C ASN A 39 -28.15 58.65 -13.97
N TYR A 40 -27.85 59.97 -14.21
CA TYR A 40 -27.68 60.93 -15.36
C TYR A 40 -26.60 62.08 -15.11
N LEU A 41 -26.34 62.98 -16.10
CA LEU A 41 -25.41 64.17 -16.18
C LEU A 41 -25.71 65.40 -15.24
N ASN A 42 -24.94 66.52 -15.11
CA ASN A 42 -24.07 67.36 -16.02
C ASN A 42 -23.17 68.34 -15.16
N LYS A 43 -22.14 69.16 -15.54
CA LYS A 43 -21.42 69.64 -16.77
C LYS A 43 -19.87 69.82 -16.60
N ILE A 44 -19.10 69.62 -17.67
CA ILE A 44 -17.76 70.14 -18.09
C ILE A 44 -16.52 70.00 -17.17
N GLN A 45 -16.19 70.92 -16.25
CA GLN A 45 -14.85 70.89 -15.59
C GLN A 45 -14.63 69.55 -14.88
N SER A 46 -15.66 69.08 -14.17
CA SER A 46 -15.68 67.76 -13.55
C SER A 46 -15.60 66.60 -14.55
N TYR A 47 -15.88 66.77 -15.85
CA TYR A 47 -15.56 65.74 -16.87
C TYR A 47 -14.06 65.61 -17.08
N ILE A 48 -13.32 66.71 -17.16
CA ILE A 48 -11.87 66.68 -17.30
C ILE A 48 -11.28 66.00 -16.06
N ASP A 49 -11.66 66.48 -14.88
CA ASP A 49 -11.14 65.98 -13.62
C ASP A 49 -11.52 64.52 -13.36
N ALA A 50 -12.79 64.13 -13.52
CA ALA A 50 -13.22 62.75 -13.28
C ALA A 50 -12.79 61.77 -14.38
N SER A 51 -12.83 62.16 -15.66
CA SER A 51 -12.27 61.28 -16.71
C SER A 51 -10.76 61.11 -16.55
N SER A 52 -10.04 62.08 -15.97
CA SER A 52 -8.60 61.94 -15.72
C SER A 52 -8.31 60.75 -14.82
N TYR A 53 -9.18 60.42 -13.85
CA TYR A 53 -9.00 59.26 -12.98
C TYR A 53 -9.26 57.93 -13.70
N LEU A 54 -10.23 57.89 -14.63
CA LEU A 54 -10.47 56.72 -15.48
C LEU A 54 -9.31 56.51 -16.48
N ALA A 55 -8.79 57.60 -17.06
CA ALA A 55 -7.61 57.56 -17.91
C ALA A 55 -6.35 57.16 -17.13
N LYS A 56 -6.11 57.70 -15.92
CA LYS A 56 -5.06 57.24 -14.99
C LYS A 56 -5.19 55.74 -14.74
N SER A 57 -6.39 55.26 -14.42
CA SER A 57 -6.67 53.83 -14.14
C SER A 57 -6.34 52.93 -15.34
N LYS A 58 -6.83 53.28 -16.53
CA LYS A 58 -6.56 52.56 -17.79
C LYS A 58 -5.07 52.53 -18.15
N ILE A 59 -4.35 53.65 -17.96
CA ILE A 59 -2.90 53.73 -18.15
C ILE A 59 -2.18 52.83 -17.12
N LEU A 60 -2.49 52.96 -15.83
CA LEU A 60 -1.89 52.16 -14.76
C LEU A 60 -2.12 50.65 -14.97
N LYS A 61 -3.29 50.23 -15.46
CA LYS A 61 -3.60 48.83 -15.80
C LYS A 61 -2.71 48.28 -16.92
N ASN A 62 -2.49 49.09 -17.96
CA ASN A 62 -1.79 48.68 -19.18
C ASN A 62 -0.26 48.86 -19.09
N VAL A 63 0.22 49.62 -18.10
CA VAL A 63 1.61 50.13 -18.06
C VAL A 63 2.32 49.88 -16.70
N GLU A 64 1.58 49.59 -15.62
CA GLU A 64 2.12 49.24 -14.29
C GLU A 64 1.62 47.87 -13.76
N ASP A 65 0.92 47.08 -14.59
CA ASP A 65 0.32 45.76 -14.26
C ASP A 65 -0.68 45.76 -13.08
N LEU A 66 -1.24 46.92 -12.71
CA LEU A 66 -2.22 47.07 -11.62
C LEU A 66 -3.64 46.62 -12.02
N ASN A 67 -4.45 46.18 -11.04
CA ASN A 67 -5.83 45.77 -11.26
C ASN A 67 -6.77 46.98 -11.41
N GLU A 68 -7.35 47.16 -12.61
CA GLU A 68 -8.24 48.28 -12.95
C GLU A 68 -9.45 48.41 -12.00
N ASP A 69 -10.05 47.31 -11.53
CA ASP A 69 -11.21 47.36 -10.64
C ASP A 69 -10.81 47.78 -9.22
N TYR A 70 -9.65 47.34 -8.73
CA TYR A 70 -9.10 47.78 -7.44
C TYR A 70 -8.67 49.26 -7.49
N VAL A 71 -8.00 49.66 -8.57
CA VAL A 71 -7.61 51.05 -8.85
C VAL A 71 -8.86 51.93 -8.94
N ASN A 72 -9.88 51.53 -9.71
CA ASN A 72 -11.15 52.24 -9.83
C ASN A 72 -11.85 52.37 -8.47
N GLN A 73 -11.92 51.29 -7.68
CA GLN A 73 -12.52 51.35 -6.35
C GLN A 73 -11.77 52.35 -5.47
N LYS A 74 -10.43 52.27 -5.39
CA LYS A 74 -9.64 53.14 -4.49
C LYS A 74 -9.67 54.61 -4.92
N LEU A 75 -9.55 54.90 -6.21
CA LEU A 75 -9.73 56.26 -6.73
C LEU A 75 -11.15 56.76 -6.48
N SER A 76 -12.18 55.92 -6.63
CA SER A 76 -13.57 56.30 -6.33
C SER A 76 -13.83 56.55 -4.83
N GLU A 77 -13.03 55.96 -3.94
CA GLU A 77 -13.21 56.07 -2.49
C GLU A 77 -12.57 57.32 -1.86
N GLN A 78 -11.73 58.06 -2.60
CA GLN A 78 -11.10 59.30 -2.12
C GLN A 78 -12.14 60.41 -1.86
N TYR A 79 -11.87 61.25 -0.86
CA TYR A 79 -12.75 62.38 -0.51
C TYR A 79 -12.51 63.59 -1.40
N LEU A 80 -13.60 64.23 -1.85
CA LEU A 80 -13.53 65.36 -2.79
C LEU A 80 -12.75 66.55 -2.24
N GLU A 81 -12.89 66.82 -0.94
CA GLU A 81 -12.18 67.91 -0.25
C GLU A 81 -10.65 67.72 -0.27
N GLN A 82 -10.17 66.48 -0.22
CA GLN A 82 -8.73 66.18 -0.19
C GLN A 82 -8.10 66.35 -1.57
N GLU A 83 -8.77 65.89 -2.62
CA GLU A 83 -8.25 65.95 -3.99
C GLU A 83 -8.53 67.31 -4.67
N PHE A 84 -9.71 67.91 -4.48
CA PHE A 84 -10.10 69.14 -5.18
C PHE A 84 -10.13 70.41 -4.31
N GLY A 85 -10.04 70.27 -2.98
CA GLY A 85 -10.16 71.39 -2.04
C GLY A 85 -11.59 71.62 -1.55
N LYS A 86 -11.75 72.50 -0.57
CA LYS A 86 -13.04 72.77 0.09
C LYS A 86 -14.07 73.41 -0.83
N ASP A 87 -13.61 74.34 -1.68
CA ASP A 87 -14.44 75.21 -2.52
C ASP A 87 -14.92 74.53 -3.82
N PHE A 88 -14.73 73.21 -3.96
CA PHE A 88 -15.05 72.46 -5.17
C PHE A 88 -16.55 72.12 -5.27
N ILE A 89 -17.28 72.86 -6.12
CA ILE A 89 -18.71 72.70 -6.35
C ILE A 89 -18.97 71.69 -7.48
N TRP A 90 -19.66 70.59 -7.17
CA TRP A 90 -19.93 69.47 -8.08
C TRP A 90 -21.41 69.08 -8.20
N LYS A 91 -22.31 69.85 -7.59
CA LYS A 91 -23.77 69.71 -7.69
C LYS A 91 -24.43 71.09 -7.78
N PRO A 92 -25.42 71.30 -8.66
CA PRO A 92 -26.04 72.63 -8.83
C PRO A 92 -26.72 73.15 -7.56
N ASP A 93 -27.41 72.29 -6.82
CA ASP A 93 -28.43 72.71 -5.84
C ASP A 93 -27.95 72.68 -4.37
N LYS A 94 -26.63 72.58 -4.11
CA LYS A 94 -26.08 72.60 -2.75
C LYS A 94 -24.78 73.40 -2.64
N THR A 95 -24.87 74.51 -1.91
CA THR A 95 -23.79 75.48 -1.64
C THR A 95 -22.75 75.03 -0.60
N ASN A 96 -22.72 73.74 -0.24
CA ASN A 96 -21.72 73.21 0.70
C ASN A 96 -21.33 71.76 0.35
N THR A 97 -20.04 71.57 0.11
CA THR A 97 -19.36 70.28 -0.01
C THR A 97 -19.38 69.58 1.36
N THR A 98 -20.11 68.48 1.51
CA THR A 98 -20.09 67.74 2.78
C THR A 98 -18.82 66.91 2.89
N LEU A 99 -18.18 66.95 4.07
CA LEU A 99 -16.97 66.23 4.55
C LEU A 99 -16.93 64.70 4.33
N LYS A 100 -17.93 64.12 3.66
CA LYS A 100 -18.06 62.68 3.37
C LYS A 100 -18.28 62.35 1.88
N SER A 101 -18.32 63.36 1.01
CA SER A 101 -18.51 63.19 -0.44
C SER A 101 -17.27 62.56 -1.09
N LYS A 102 -17.47 61.63 -2.03
CA LYS A 102 -16.41 60.83 -2.66
C LYS A 102 -16.35 61.00 -4.18
N ILE A 103 -15.21 60.63 -4.80
CA ILE A 103 -15.05 60.67 -6.27
C ILE A 103 -16.07 59.74 -6.97
N SER A 104 -16.49 58.64 -6.32
CA SER A 104 -17.63 57.81 -6.73
C SER A 104 -18.91 58.58 -7.03
N ASP A 105 -19.13 59.67 -6.30
CA ASP A 105 -20.35 60.45 -6.37
C ASP A 105 -20.30 61.44 -7.53
N ILE A 106 -19.09 61.91 -7.90
CA ILE A 106 -18.87 62.62 -9.17
C ILE A 106 -19.11 61.66 -10.33
N TYR A 107 -18.53 60.45 -10.35
CA TYR A 107 -18.77 59.51 -11.46
C TYR A 107 -20.27 59.26 -11.69
N ARG A 108 -21.03 59.07 -10.61
CA ARG A 108 -22.51 58.92 -10.68
C ARG A 108 -23.25 60.14 -11.22
N THR A 109 -22.74 61.35 -10.96
CA THR A 109 -23.37 62.63 -11.34
C THR A 109 -22.96 63.10 -12.75
N TYR A 110 -21.83 62.63 -13.27
CA TYR A 110 -21.24 63.11 -14.53
C TYR A 110 -21.08 62.00 -15.60
N PHE A 111 -21.17 60.72 -15.24
CA PHE A 111 -21.09 59.60 -16.19
C PHE A 111 -22.05 58.42 -15.89
N GLY A 112 -22.84 58.48 -14.82
CA GLY A 112 -23.83 57.46 -14.48
C GLY A 112 -23.28 56.23 -13.76
N LYS A 113 -23.75 55.02 -14.12
CA LYS A 113 -23.17 53.77 -13.59
C LYS A 113 -21.76 53.61 -14.14
N SER A 114 -20.79 53.35 -13.27
CA SER A 114 -19.35 53.29 -13.59
C SER A 114 -18.96 52.29 -14.68
N ILE A 115 -19.85 51.35 -15.02
CA ILE A 115 -19.68 50.31 -16.05
C ILE A 115 -19.94 50.85 -17.48
N ASP A 116 -20.67 51.96 -17.64
CA ASP A 116 -21.06 52.52 -18.96
C ASP A 116 -20.09 53.61 -19.49
N VAL A 117 -19.02 53.96 -18.75
CA VAL A 117 -18.21 55.17 -18.98
C VAL A 117 -17.00 54.98 -19.90
N ILE A 118 -16.41 53.78 -19.85
CA ILE A 118 -15.25 53.38 -20.66
C ILE A 118 -15.80 52.44 -21.74
N GLU A 119 -15.52 52.69 -23.02
CA GLU A 119 -15.85 51.70 -24.04
C GLU A 119 -15.07 50.41 -23.78
N LYS A 120 -15.76 49.27 -23.89
CA LYS A 120 -15.20 47.95 -23.52
C LYS A 120 -13.87 47.65 -24.22
N ASP A 121 -13.73 48.20 -25.43
CA ASP A 121 -12.60 48.05 -26.33
C ASP A 121 -11.70 49.32 -26.42
N LEU A 122 -11.82 50.28 -25.49
CA LEU A 122 -11.01 51.51 -25.49
C LEU A 122 -9.50 51.18 -25.48
N LYS A 123 -8.79 51.67 -26.49
CA LYS A 123 -7.38 51.38 -26.73
C LYS A 123 -6.46 52.42 -26.09
N LEU A 124 -5.31 51.97 -25.58
CA LEU A 124 -4.14 52.81 -25.39
C LEU A 124 -3.35 52.77 -26.70
N GLN A 125 -3.00 53.94 -27.25
CA GLN A 125 -2.37 54.05 -28.56
C GLN A 125 -1.13 54.94 -28.53
N TYR A 126 -0.32 54.93 -29.59
CA TYR A 126 0.66 55.99 -29.90
C TYR A 126 0.55 56.39 -31.37
N ARG A 127 1.19 57.51 -31.76
CA ARG A 127 1.29 57.93 -33.17
C ARG A 127 2.62 57.47 -33.77
N ASP A 128 2.60 56.71 -34.85
CA ASP A 128 3.80 56.28 -35.56
C ASP A 128 4.48 57.43 -36.35
N ASN A 129 5.63 57.16 -36.97
CA ASN A 129 6.36 58.13 -37.79
C ASN A 129 5.59 58.61 -39.05
N LYS A 130 4.45 57.97 -39.38
CA LYS A 130 3.53 58.34 -40.47
C LYS A 130 2.23 58.97 -39.93
N LYS A 131 2.13 59.21 -38.62
CA LYS A 131 0.97 59.72 -37.85
C LYS A 131 -0.22 58.77 -37.74
N ASN A 132 -0.07 57.48 -38.05
CA ASN A 132 -1.09 56.47 -37.80
C ASN A 132 -1.21 56.20 -36.30
N LEU A 133 -2.42 55.89 -35.83
CA LEU A 133 -2.65 55.42 -34.47
C LEU A 133 -2.40 53.91 -34.38
N VAL A 134 -1.43 53.51 -33.54
CA VAL A 134 -1.04 52.11 -33.32
C VAL A 134 -1.43 51.70 -31.91
N ASP A 135 -2.08 50.54 -31.79
CA ASP A 135 -2.58 49.97 -30.53
C ASP A 135 -1.45 49.34 -29.70
N ILE A 136 -1.42 49.66 -28.41
CA ILE A 136 -0.45 49.17 -27.41
C ILE A 136 -1.16 48.77 -26.09
N THR A 137 -2.42 48.36 -26.18
CA THR A 137 -3.28 48.05 -25.01
C THR A 137 -2.80 46.84 -24.20
N ASP A 138 -2.25 45.81 -24.85
CA ASP A 138 -1.89 44.52 -24.24
C ASP A 138 -0.37 44.34 -23.99
N LEU A 139 0.35 45.40 -23.60
CA LEU A 139 1.78 45.35 -23.24
C LEU A 139 2.08 44.65 -21.88
N LYS A 140 1.13 43.89 -21.32
CA LYS A 140 1.16 43.35 -19.95
C LYS A 140 2.17 42.24 -19.71
N ASN A 141 2.68 42.18 -18.47
CA ASN A 141 3.36 40.99 -17.92
C ASN A 141 2.48 40.21 -16.92
N GLY A 142 1.36 40.77 -16.44
CA GLY A 142 0.40 40.02 -15.62
C GLY A 142 -0.69 40.88 -14.97
N GLU A 143 -1.33 40.32 -13.94
CA GLU A 143 -2.20 41.04 -13.01
C GLU A 143 -1.94 40.58 -11.57
N PHE A 144 -1.88 41.53 -10.64
CA PHE A 144 -1.37 41.30 -9.28
C PHE A 144 -2.25 40.36 -8.42
N VAL A 145 -3.56 40.38 -8.64
CA VAL A 145 -4.52 39.41 -8.09
C VAL A 145 -5.07 38.57 -9.24
N PRO A 146 -4.81 37.26 -9.30
CA PRO A 146 -5.30 36.42 -10.40
C PRO A 146 -6.84 36.41 -10.48
N LYS A 147 -7.39 36.67 -11.67
CA LYS A 147 -8.85 36.70 -12.02
C LYS A 147 -9.64 35.43 -11.67
N ASN A 148 -8.99 34.42 -11.11
CA ASN A 148 -9.59 33.14 -10.74
C ASN A 148 -9.76 33.00 -9.22
N ILE A 149 -9.15 33.81 -8.35
CA ILE A 149 -9.30 33.60 -6.90
C ILE A 149 -10.72 33.93 -6.41
N ASP A 150 -11.29 35.07 -6.82
CA ASP A 150 -12.68 35.40 -6.46
C ASP A 150 -13.67 34.38 -7.03
N LYS A 151 -13.38 33.84 -8.24
CA LYS A 151 -14.13 32.71 -8.81
C LYS A 151 -14.01 31.49 -7.91
N ILE A 152 -12.80 30.98 -7.63
CA ILE A 152 -12.57 29.79 -6.82
C ILE A 152 -13.21 29.94 -5.43
N THR A 153 -13.12 31.12 -4.81
CA THR A 153 -13.80 31.43 -3.54
C THR A 153 -15.32 31.28 -3.66
N ALA A 154 -15.91 31.78 -4.75
CA ALA A 154 -17.33 31.56 -5.05
C ALA A 154 -17.66 30.09 -5.37
N LEU A 155 -16.78 29.34 -6.07
CA LEU A 155 -16.97 27.89 -6.31
C LEU A 155 -16.94 27.11 -4.98
N THR A 156 -15.99 27.45 -4.10
CA THR A 156 -15.78 26.81 -2.80
C THR A 156 -16.95 27.10 -1.86
N LYS A 157 -17.41 28.36 -1.76
CA LYS A 157 -18.61 28.69 -1.01
C LYS A 157 -19.88 28.09 -1.60
N SER A 158 -20.04 28.09 -2.93
CA SER A 158 -21.14 27.38 -3.60
C SER A 158 -21.09 25.86 -3.38
N SER A 159 -19.92 25.28 -3.09
CA SER A 159 -19.77 23.86 -2.74
C SER A 159 -20.15 23.59 -1.29
N GLU A 160 -19.85 24.52 -0.38
CA GLU A 160 -20.33 24.53 1.01
C GLU A 160 -21.87 24.65 1.06
N ASP A 161 -22.45 25.61 0.33
CA ASP A 161 -23.90 25.78 0.20
C ASP A 161 -24.58 24.55 -0.47
N PHE A 162 -23.97 23.98 -1.51
CA PHE A 162 -24.40 22.73 -2.15
C PHE A 162 -24.46 21.56 -1.17
N LEU A 163 -23.43 21.38 -0.33
CA LEU A 163 -23.38 20.28 0.64
C LEU A 163 -24.42 20.42 1.75
N ASN A 164 -24.72 21.66 2.17
CA ASN A 164 -25.79 21.93 3.11
C ASN A 164 -27.19 21.61 2.54
N GLY A 165 -27.38 21.70 1.21
CA GLY A 165 -28.63 21.38 0.52
C GLY A 165 -28.72 19.97 -0.10
N PHE A 166 -27.65 19.17 -0.04
CA PHE A 166 -27.59 17.88 -0.73
C PHE A 166 -28.59 16.87 -0.14
N SER A 167 -29.39 16.24 -1.01
CA SER A 167 -30.52 15.38 -0.66
C SER A 167 -30.90 14.47 -1.84
N PRO A 168 -31.71 13.41 -1.65
CA PRO A 168 -32.05 12.47 -2.74
C PRO A 168 -32.89 13.15 -3.84
N SER A 169 -33.74 14.10 -3.47
CA SER A 169 -34.54 14.90 -4.40
C SER A 169 -33.68 15.89 -5.20
N PHE A 170 -32.67 16.50 -4.56
CA PHE A 170 -31.72 17.37 -5.24
C PHE A 170 -30.76 16.59 -6.16
N ALA A 171 -30.34 15.39 -5.75
CA ALA A 171 -29.60 14.46 -6.60
C ALA A 171 -30.43 14.05 -7.84
N SER A 172 -31.72 13.73 -7.66
CA SER A 172 -32.65 13.46 -8.77
C SER A 172 -32.72 14.63 -9.76
N LEU A 173 -32.91 15.86 -9.27
CA LEU A 173 -32.93 17.08 -10.10
C LEU A 173 -31.65 17.24 -10.92
N GLY A 174 -30.47 17.08 -10.29
CA GLY A 174 -29.19 17.18 -10.98
C GLY A 174 -28.97 16.11 -12.06
N LEU A 175 -29.49 14.90 -11.87
CA LEU A 175 -29.44 13.84 -12.89
C LEU A 175 -30.33 14.14 -14.10
N SER A 176 -31.55 14.63 -13.87
CA SER A 176 -32.46 15.05 -14.94
C SER A 176 -31.90 16.22 -15.75
N LEU A 177 -31.20 17.15 -15.09
CA LEU A 177 -30.46 18.23 -15.76
C LEU A 177 -29.24 17.71 -16.54
N PHE A 178 -28.45 16.79 -15.98
CA PHE A 178 -27.31 16.17 -16.68
C PHE A 178 -27.77 15.43 -17.94
N GLN A 179 -28.90 14.73 -17.89
CA GLN A 179 -29.47 14.03 -19.04
C GLN A 179 -29.98 15.00 -20.12
N SER A 180 -30.82 15.96 -19.74
CA SER A 180 -31.43 16.90 -20.68
C SER A 180 -30.45 17.89 -21.32
N GLN A 181 -29.35 18.24 -20.63
CA GLN A 181 -28.37 19.25 -21.08
C GLN A 181 -27.04 18.66 -21.58
N VAL A 182 -26.50 17.63 -20.93
CA VAL A 182 -25.15 17.11 -21.24
C VAL A 182 -25.21 15.91 -22.19
N LEU A 183 -26.02 14.90 -21.89
CA LEU A 183 -26.11 13.66 -22.68
C LEU A 183 -26.87 13.83 -24.00
N LYS A 184 -27.71 14.88 -24.11
CA LYS A 184 -28.41 15.27 -25.36
C LYS A 184 -27.46 15.67 -26.50
N ASN A 185 -26.16 15.90 -26.24
CA ASN A 185 -25.17 16.27 -27.24
C ASN A 185 -24.20 15.11 -27.50
N GLU A 186 -24.28 14.54 -28.71
CA GLU A 186 -23.46 13.38 -29.12
C GLU A 186 -21.94 13.64 -29.05
N ASN A 187 -21.49 14.88 -29.25
CA ASN A 187 -20.07 15.23 -29.08
C ASN A 187 -19.64 15.17 -27.61
N ASN A 188 -20.50 15.58 -26.68
CA ASN A 188 -20.22 15.49 -25.23
C ASN A 188 -20.19 14.00 -24.80
N LEU A 189 -21.18 13.22 -25.24
CA LEU A 189 -21.28 11.79 -24.99
C LEU A 189 -20.02 11.05 -25.48
N LYS A 190 -19.57 11.35 -26.71
CA LYS A 190 -18.35 10.78 -27.29
C LYS A 190 -17.09 11.17 -26.51
N GLN A 191 -16.97 12.44 -26.11
CA GLN A 191 -15.86 12.90 -25.26
C GLN A 191 -15.84 12.20 -23.88
N ILE A 192 -16.99 11.84 -23.32
CA ILE A 192 -17.08 11.05 -22.08
C ILE A 192 -16.64 9.60 -22.31
N LYS A 193 -17.09 8.94 -23.38
CA LYS A 193 -16.71 7.55 -23.69
C LYS A 193 -15.23 7.41 -24.07
N ASP A 194 -14.70 8.28 -24.92
CA ASP A 194 -13.30 8.25 -25.38
C ASP A 194 -12.30 8.75 -24.32
N ASN A 195 -12.78 9.20 -23.15
CA ASN A 195 -11.95 9.61 -22.03
C ASN A 195 -11.15 8.43 -21.45
N ASN A 196 -9.87 8.33 -21.81
CA ASN A 196 -8.95 7.29 -21.35
C ASN A 196 -8.77 7.23 -19.82
N ILE A 197 -9.04 8.31 -19.08
CA ILE A 197 -9.04 8.29 -17.61
C ILE A 197 -10.28 7.53 -17.13
N LEU A 198 -11.50 7.94 -17.52
CA LEU A 198 -12.75 7.25 -17.16
C LEU A 198 -12.74 5.77 -17.59
N LYS A 199 -12.23 5.47 -18.78
CA LYS A 199 -12.06 4.10 -19.28
C LYS A 199 -11.07 3.29 -18.43
N GLY A 200 -9.95 3.89 -18.02
CA GLY A 200 -8.98 3.25 -17.12
C GLY A 200 -9.52 3.04 -15.70
N VAL A 201 -10.39 3.94 -15.26
CA VAL A 201 -11.09 3.98 -13.97
C VAL A 201 -12.11 2.84 -13.84
N VAL A 202 -13.04 2.73 -14.79
CA VAL A 202 -14.09 1.70 -14.79
C VAL A 202 -13.46 0.30 -14.89
N ASN A 203 -12.48 0.14 -15.77
CA ASN A 203 -11.75 -1.13 -15.90
C ASN A 203 -10.91 -1.47 -14.64
N PHE A 204 -10.43 -0.49 -13.87
CA PHE A 204 -9.80 -0.77 -12.59
C PHE A 204 -10.81 -1.31 -11.58
N ILE A 205 -11.98 -0.67 -11.43
CA ILE A 205 -13.03 -1.11 -10.51
C ILE A 205 -13.50 -2.52 -10.86
N ASN A 206 -13.81 -2.76 -12.14
CA ASN A 206 -14.26 -4.08 -12.61
C ASN A 206 -13.22 -5.19 -12.41
N ASN A 207 -11.95 -4.91 -12.66
CA ASN A 207 -10.90 -5.95 -12.63
C ASN A 207 -10.31 -6.19 -11.22
N ASN A 208 -10.69 -5.40 -10.22
CA ASN A 208 -10.19 -5.51 -8.84
C ASN A 208 -11.33 -5.72 -7.82
N GLN A 209 -12.49 -6.24 -8.25
CA GLN A 209 -13.67 -6.43 -7.39
C GLN A 209 -13.42 -7.26 -6.13
N SER A 210 -12.52 -8.26 -6.17
CA SER A 210 -12.13 -9.04 -4.99
C SER A 210 -11.36 -8.20 -3.96
N LEU A 211 -10.44 -7.34 -4.41
CA LEU A 211 -9.73 -6.39 -3.56
C LEU A 211 -10.67 -5.31 -3.01
N ILE A 212 -11.59 -4.79 -3.83
CA ILE A 212 -12.58 -3.81 -3.39
C ILE A 212 -13.52 -4.40 -2.33
N ASN A 213 -13.92 -5.68 -2.45
CA ASN A 213 -14.70 -6.39 -1.44
C ASN A 213 -13.91 -6.69 -0.15
N LEU A 214 -12.61 -6.95 -0.25
CA LEU A 214 -11.76 -7.11 0.94
C LEU A 214 -11.59 -5.76 1.67
N LEU A 215 -11.31 -4.70 0.92
CA LEU A 215 -11.16 -3.35 1.47
C LEU A 215 -12.48 -2.81 2.00
N SER A 216 -13.63 -3.06 1.36
CA SER A 216 -14.93 -2.61 1.88
C SER A 216 -15.23 -3.23 3.24
N LYS A 217 -14.94 -4.53 3.43
CA LYS A 217 -15.04 -5.18 4.75
C LYS A 217 -14.08 -4.55 5.76
N ILE A 218 -12.79 -4.44 5.43
CA ILE A 218 -11.75 -3.84 6.30
C ILE A 218 -12.11 -2.40 6.71
N PHE A 219 -12.65 -1.58 5.81
CA PHE A 219 -13.05 -0.20 6.11
C PHE A 219 -14.47 -0.08 6.68
N SER A 220 -15.27 -1.15 6.75
CA SER A 220 -16.62 -1.15 7.36
C SER A 220 -16.62 -1.65 8.82
N THR A 221 -15.51 -1.51 9.54
CA THR A 221 -15.37 -2.00 10.92
C THR A 221 -16.51 -1.53 11.81
N LYS A 222 -17.02 -2.42 12.67
CA LYS A 222 -18.07 -2.07 13.64
C LYS A 222 -17.65 -0.87 14.50
N LYS A 223 -18.59 0.06 14.73
CA LYS A 223 -18.39 1.20 15.64
C LYS A 223 -17.94 0.72 17.03
N VAL A 224 -17.08 1.51 17.65
CA VAL A 224 -16.54 1.26 18.99
C VAL A 224 -17.63 1.51 20.03
N GLU A 225 -17.83 0.58 20.97
CA GLU A 225 -18.73 0.79 22.11
C GLU A 225 -18.19 1.91 23.01
N LYS A 226 -19.08 2.75 23.57
CA LYS A 226 -18.67 3.94 24.35
C LYS A 226 -17.68 3.63 25.49
N ASP A 227 -17.83 2.48 26.14
CA ASP A 227 -17.01 2.06 27.26
C ASP A 227 -15.76 1.24 26.85
N TYR A 228 -15.53 0.99 25.55
CA TYR A 228 -14.46 0.10 25.06
C TYR A 228 -13.05 0.53 25.48
N TYR A 229 -12.78 1.84 25.54
CA TYR A 229 -11.49 2.42 25.91
C TYR A 229 -11.47 3.03 27.34
N LYS A 230 -12.56 2.90 28.09
CA LYS A 230 -12.80 3.53 29.39
C LYS A 230 -11.76 3.12 30.44
N ASN A 231 -11.24 4.09 31.19
CA ASN A 231 -10.19 3.95 32.19
C ASN A 231 -8.84 3.37 31.67
N LEU A 232 -8.68 3.08 30.38
CA LEU A 232 -7.45 2.44 29.87
C LEU A 232 -6.31 3.47 29.68
N THR A 233 -5.08 3.00 29.87
CA THR A 233 -3.89 3.64 29.32
C THR A 233 -3.72 3.29 27.83
N ILE A 234 -2.89 4.03 27.10
CA ILE A 234 -2.57 3.71 25.71
C ILE A 234 -1.89 2.33 25.59
N LYS A 235 -1.04 1.94 26.56
CA LYS A 235 -0.49 0.56 26.62
C LYS A 235 -1.60 -0.49 26.71
N GLN A 236 -2.53 -0.33 27.65
CA GLN A 236 -3.65 -1.26 27.83
C GLN A 236 -4.59 -1.27 26.61
N ALA A 237 -4.73 -0.15 25.90
CA ALA A 237 -5.48 -0.09 24.64
C ALA A 237 -4.80 -0.88 23.51
N PHE A 238 -3.47 -0.83 23.39
CA PHE A 238 -2.73 -1.69 22.45
C PHE A 238 -2.87 -3.18 22.80
N ASN A 239 -2.68 -3.55 24.07
CA ASN A 239 -2.87 -4.91 24.54
C ASN A 239 -4.29 -5.42 24.24
N LYS A 240 -5.32 -4.62 24.55
CA LYS A 240 -6.72 -4.94 24.24
C LYS A 240 -6.95 -5.17 22.75
N ASN A 241 -6.42 -4.29 21.90
CA ASN A 241 -6.54 -4.41 20.45
C ASN A 241 -5.83 -5.67 19.93
N ILE A 242 -4.63 -5.99 20.43
CA ILE A 242 -3.85 -7.18 20.04
C ILE A 242 -4.48 -8.48 20.57
N ASN A 243 -4.89 -8.54 21.84
CA ASN A 243 -5.57 -9.70 22.44
C ASN A 243 -6.90 -10.00 21.72
N LEU A 244 -7.61 -8.99 21.21
CA LEU A 244 -8.80 -9.22 20.38
C LEU A 244 -8.48 -9.79 18.99
N ILE A 245 -7.25 -9.60 18.46
CA ILE A 245 -6.79 -10.30 17.26
C ILE A 245 -6.52 -11.78 17.60
N SER A 246 -5.91 -12.10 18.74
CA SER A 246 -5.72 -13.50 19.15
C SER A 246 -7.05 -14.19 19.48
N SER A 247 -7.97 -13.55 20.24
CA SER A 247 -9.32 -14.08 20.47
C SER A 247 -10.08 -14.41 19.19
N SER A 248 -9.99 -13.56 18.15
CA SER A 248 -10.58 -13.83 16.83
C SER A 248 -9.93 -15.00 16.07
N LEU A 249 -8.73 -15.44 16.46
CA LEU A 249 -7.95 -16.48 15.80
C LEU A 249 -7.99 -17.81 16.58
N THR A 250 -7.84 -17.79 17.90
CA THR A 250 -7.73 -18.95 18.79
C THR A 250 -9.03 -19.28 19.52
N GLY A 251 -9.87 -18.28 19.79
CA GLY A 251 -11.05 -18.38 20.67
C GLY A 251 -10.79 -18.07 22.15
N GLU A 252 -9.55 -17.80 22.55
CA GLU A 252 -9.17 -17.51 23.94
C GLU A 252 -9.42 -16.03 24.25
N TYR A 253 -10.11 -15.73 25.36
CA TYR A 253 -10.55 -14.37 25.70
C TYR A 253 -9.91 -13.87 26.99
N HIS A 254 -9.26 -12.71 26.90
CA HIS A 254 -8.58 -12.05 28.01
C HIS A 254 -9.36 -10.82 28.47
N SER A 255 -9.85 -10.85 29.72
CA SER A 255 -10.66 -9.77 30.30
C SER A 255 -9.84 -8.60 30.84
N HIS A 256 -8.60 -8.86 31.24
CA HIS A 256 -7.62 -7.88 31.68
C HIS A 256 -6.69 -7.51 30.52
N HIS A 257 -6.17 -6.27 30.52
CA HIS A 257 -5.41 -5.71 29.39
C HIS A 257 -4.05 -5.15 29.81
N ASP A 258 -3.55 -5.48 31.01
CA ASP A 258 -2.21 -5.07 31.48
C ASP A 258 -1.08 -5.80 30.74
N GLU A 259 -1.40 -6.99 30.24
CA GLU A 259 -0.55 -7.81 29.39
C GLU A 259 -1.16 -8.03 27.99
N ASP A 260 -0.27 -8.19 27.01
CA ASP A 260 -0.55 -8.76 25.70
C ASP A 260 -0.24 -10.26 25.75
N HIS A 261 -1.10 -11.10 25.17
CA HIS A 261 -0.97 -12.56 25.13
C HIS A 261 -0.93 -13.14 23.71
N PHE A 262 -1.02 -12.33 22.65
CA PHE A 262 -1.15 -12.82 21.27
C PHE A 262 -0.03 -13.79 20.88
N ALA A 263 1.21 -13.47 21.25
CA ALA A 263 2.37 -14.32 20.94
C ALA A 263 2.36 -15.66 21.70
N ASN A 264 1.65 -15.75 22.84
CA ASN A 264 1.41 -16.98 23.57
C ASN A 264 0.26 -17.77 22.93
N ASP A 265 -0.93 -17.17 22.83
CA ASP A 265 -2.18 -17.77 22.34
C ASP A 265 -2.01 -18.38 20.94
N VAL A 266 -1.48 -17.59 20.00
CA VAL A 266 -1.30 -17.99 18.59
C VAL A 266 -0.33 -19.17 18.48
N SER A 267 0.69 -19.22 19.35
CA SER A 267 1.62 -20.34 19.38
C SER A 267 1.00 -21.62 19.96
N GLU A 268 0.24 -21.51 21.05
CA GLU A 268 -0.49 -22.64 21.63
C GLU A 268 -1.48 -23.21 20.61
N PHE A 269 -2.28 -22.36 19.97
CA PHE A 269 -3.23 -22.74 18.93
C PHE A 269 -2.58 -23.53 17.78
N PHE A 270 -1.42 -23.09 17.26
CA PHE A 270 -0.72 -23.84 16.22
C PHE A 270 -0.14 -25.17 16.74
N ILE A 271 0.42 -25.20 17.95
CA ILE A 271 0.91 -26.44 18.58
C ILE A 271 -0.23 -27.45 18.76
N GLN A 272 -1.39 -27.04 19.26
CA GLN A 272 -2.55 -27.92 19.44
C GLN A 272 -3.10 -28.40 18.08
N LYS A 273 -3.18 -27.53 17.05
CA LYS A 273 -3.57 -27.96 15.69
C LYS A 273 -2.63 -29.02 15.11
N VAL A 274 -1.31 -28.86 15.27
CA VAL A 274 -0.33 -29.86 14.84
C VAL A 274 -0.51 -31.16 15.63
N LYS A 275 -0.63 -31.09 16.96
CA LYS A 275 -0.84 -32.23 17.85
C LYS A 275 -2.09 -33.03 17.49
N THR A 276 -3.23 -32.37 17.28
CA THR A 276 -4.49 -33.00 16.85
C THR A 276 -4.34 -33.64 15.46
N THR A 277 -3.75 -32.93 14.49
CA THR A 277 -3.52 -33.48 13.12
C THR A 277 -2.64 -34.74 13.15
N VAL A 278 -1.60 -34.74 14.00
CA VAL A 278 -0.72 -35.90 14.22
C VAL A 278 -1.50 -37.06 14.85
N LEU A 279 -2.24 -36.80 15.93
CA LEU A 279 -3.02 -37.83 16.64
C LEU A 279 -4.09 -38.48 15.75
N GLU A 280 -4.90 -37.68 15.04
CA GLU A 280 -5.91 -38.19 14.11
C GLU A 280 -5.31 -39.09 13.02
N GLU A 281 -4.23 -38.65 12.38
CA GLU A 281 -3.63 -39.38 11.26
C GLU A 281 -2.88 -40.63 11.73
N TRP A 282 -2.39 -40.65 12.97
CA TRP A 282 -1.86 -41.86 13.60
C TRP A 282 -2.94 -42.84 14.03
N GLN A 283 -4.11 -42.39 14.52
CA GLN A 283 -5.18 -43.26 15.01
C GLN A 283 -5.97 -44.00 13.91
N LYS A 284 -5.93 -43.55 12.64
CA LYS A 284 -6.68 -44.14 11.49
C LYS A 284 -6.34 -45.58 11.08
N VAL A 285 -5.48 -46.28 11.81
CA VAL A 285 -4.90 -47.58 11.40
C VAL A 285 -5.89 -48.75 11.46
N LYS A 286 -7.01 -48.66 12.18
CA LYS A 286 -7.85 -49.84 12.49
C LYS A 286 -8.40 -50.62 11.29
N ASN A 287 -8.58 -50.00 10.13
CA ASN A 287 -9.27 -50.63 8.99
C ASN A 287 -8.44 -50.78 7.70
N ASP A 288 -7.25 -50.16 7.58
CA ASP A 288 -6.49 -50.16 6.32
C ASP A 288 -5.01 -50.52 6.51
N SER A 289 -4.69 -51.80 6.25
CA SER A 289 -3.42 -52.44 6.60
C SER A 289 -2.26 -52.16 5.64
N LYS A 290 -2.39 -51.16 4.78
CA LYS A 290 -1.41 -50.84 3.71
C LYS A 290 -0.79 -49.44 3.77
N ILE A 291 -1.25 -48.55 4.67
CA ILE A 291 -0.76 -47.16 4.69
C ILE A 291 0.65 -47.10 5.31
N GLU A 292 1.66 -46.84 4.48
CA GLU A 292 3.05 -46.70 4.91
C GLU A 292 3.26 -45.48 5.82
N ILE A 293 4.24 -45.58 6.73
CA ILE A 293 4.59 -44.53 7.70
C ILE A 293 5.01 -43.23 6.98
N ILE A 294 5.65 -43.33 5.82
CA ILE A 294 6.09 -42.18 5.02
C ILE A 294 4.88 -41.40 4.47
N ASP A 295 3.84 -42.09 3.97
CA ASP A 295 2.63 -41.42 3.48
C ASP A 295 1.79 -40.83 4.61
N LYS A 296 1.81 -41.40 5.84
CA LYS A 296 1.28 -40.74 7.04
C LYS A 296 1.97 -39.41 7.31
N PHE A 297 3.31 -39.38 7.37
CA PHE A 297 4.06 -38.13 7.57
C PHE A 297 3.77 -37.11 6.47
N LYS A 298 3.80 -37.52 5.20
CA LYS A 298 3.45 -36.69 4.05
C LYS A 298 2.02 -36.13 4.12
N THR A 299 1.06 -36.92 4.62
CA THR A 299 -0.33 -36.48 4.85
C THR A 299 -0.43 -35.48 6.00
N ILE A 300 0.25 -35.74 7.13
CA ILE A 300 0.34 -34.79 8.26
C ILE A 300 0.94 -33.46 7.79
N PHE A 301 2.10 -33.48 7.11
CA PHE A 301 2.73 -32.28 6.57
C PHE A 301 1.81 -31.54 5.59
N THR A 302 1.11 -32.27 4.69
CA THR A 302 0.18 -31.66 3.73
C THR A 302 -0.99 -30.99 4.45
N LYS A 303 -1.55 -31.61 5.49
CA LYS A 303 -2.66 -31.07 6.29
C LYS A 303 -2.26 -29.86 7.12
N VAL A 304 -1.16 -29.93 7.87
CA VAL A 304 -0.63 -28.79 8.65
C VAL A 304 -0.36 -27.60 7.72
N LYS A 305 0.27 -27.86 6.56
CA LYS A 305 0.51 -26.85 5.52
C LYS A 305 -0.79 -26.28 4.94
N ASP A 306 -1.79 -27.12 4.67
CA ASP A 306 -3.10 -26.68 4.16
C ASP A 306 -3.87 -25.83 5.21
N GLU A 307 -3.89 -26.23 6.47
CA GLU A 307 -4.49 -25.49 7.59
C GLU A 307 -3.87 -24.10 7.77
N LEU A 308 -2.54 -23.99 7.62
CA LEU A 308 -1.83 -22.71 7.68
C LEU A 308 -2.19 -21.78 6.51
N PHE A 309 -2.39 -22.30 5.29
CA PHE A 309 -2.71 -21.48 4.11
C PHE A 309 -4.20 -21.22 3.89
N LYS A 310 -5.10 -21.99 4.51
CA LYS A 310 -6.57 -21.86 4.38
C LYS A 310 -7.23 -20.95 5.44
N PHE A 311 -6.43 -20.21 6.22
CA PHE A 311 -6.96 -19.34 7.28
C PHE A 311 -7.93 -18.26 6.73
N ASP A 312 -9.05 -18.05 7.41
CA ASP A 312 -10.00 -16.99 7.06
C ASP A 312 -9.59 -15.66 7.69
N TYR A 313 -8.76 -14.91 6.96
CA TYR A 313 -8.27 -13.59 7.35
C TYR A 313 -9.38 -12.57 7.63
N LEU A 314 -10.63 -12.80 7.21
CA LEU A 314 -11.75 -11.90 7.53
C LEU A 314 -12.09 -11.92 9.03
N LYS A 315 -11.83 -13.03 9.76
CA LYS A 315 -12.12 -13.15 11.20
C LYS A 315 -11.36 -12.15 12.08
N ILE A 316 -10.16 -11.77 11.64
CA ILE A 316 -9.27 -10.85 12.35
C ILE A 316 -9.31 -9.43 11.79
N ALA A 317 -10.01 -9.18 10.67
CA ALA A 317 -9.90 -7.95 9.89
C ALA A 317 -10.27 -6.69 10.70
N ASP A 318 -11.40 -6.68 11.41
CA ASP A 318 -11.87 -5.53 12.21
C ASP A 318 -10.86 -5.16 13.32
N ASN A 319 -10.35 -6.17 14.05
CA ASN A 319 -9.43 -5.96 15.17
C ASN A 319 -8.03 -5.57 14.68
N LEU A 320 -7.56 -6.17 13.59
CA LEU A 320 -6.31 -5.80 12.91
C LEU A 320 -6.36 -4.35 12.39
N PHE A 321 -7.47 -3.94 11.79
CA PHE A 321 -7.66 -2.57 11.32
C PHE A 321 -7.67 -1.57 12.48
N ARG A 322 -8.41 -1.86 13.56
CA ARG A 322 -8.45 -1.03 14.77
C ARG A 322 -7.07 -0.90 15.42
N TYR A 323 -6.30 -1.99 15.48
CA TYR A 323 -4.90 -1.96 15.90
C TYR A 323 -4.06 -1.02 15.01
N ILE A 324 -4.07 -1.22 13.68
CA ILE A 324 -3.32 -0.39 12.72
C ILE A 324 -3.70 1.10 12.83
N GLN A 325 -5.00 1.41 13.00
CA GLN A 325 -5.48 2.78 13.21
C GLN A 325 -4.89 3.39 14.50
N SER A 326 -4.91 2.63 15.61
CA SER A 326 -4.31 3.09 16.88
C SER A 326 -2.79 3.25 16.80
N GLU A 327 -2.09 2.32 16.14
CA GLU A 327 -0.63 2.37 15.95
C GLU A 327 -0.22 3.57 15.10
N LEU A 328 -0.86 3.78 13.96
CA LEU A 328 -0.59 4.93 13.09
C LEU A 328 -0.89 6.25 13.81
N TYR A 329 -2.01 6.33 14.54
CA TYR A 329 -2.40 7.53 15.28
C TYR A 329 -1.36 7.90 16.35
N PHE A 330 -1.01 6.98 17.26
CA PHE A 330 -0.05 7.27 18.33
C PHE A 330 1.38 7.44 17.83
N ALA A 331 1.78 6.74 16.76
CA ALA A 331 3.07 6.94 16.12
C ALA A 331 3.20 8.35 15.53
N MET A 332 2.19 8.85 14.81
CA MET A 332 2.20 10.23 14.30
C MET A 332 2.14 11.25 15.44
N TYR A 333 1.38 10.96 16.52
CA TYR A 333 1.34 11.80 17.72
C TYR A 333 2.73 11.94 18.38
N TYR A 334 3.46 10.83 18.54
CA TYR A 334 4.82 10.84 19.08
C TYR A 334 5.83 11.53 18.14
N VAL A 335 5.69 11.40 16.83
CA VAL A 335 6.53 12.14 15.85
C VAL A 335 6.32 13.66 15.93
N ILE A 336 5.08 14.11 16.12
CA ILE A 336 4.75 15.55 16.16
C ILE A 336 5.18 16.19 17.48
N ASN A 337 4.83 15.57 18.61
CA ASN A 337 5.06 16.12 19.95
C ASN A 337 6.48 15.76 20.41
N GLU A 338 7.46 16.56 20.01
CA GLU A 338 8.89 16.34 20.27
C GLU A 338 9.29 16.43 21.74
N ASP A 339 8.48 17.07 22.57
CA ASP A 339 8.67 17.17 24.02
C ASP A 339 8.63 15.80 24.70
N LEU A 340 7.91 14.83 24.12
CA LEU A 340 7.92 13.43 24.54
C LEU A 340 9.26 12.80 24.17
N LYS A 341 10.11 12.49 25.16
CA LYS A 341 11.47 11.98 24.88
C LYS A 341 11.46 10.48 24.66
N ASP A 342 10.68 9.75 25.45
CA ASP A 342 10.51 8.30 25.36
C ASP A 342 9.06 7.90 25.00
N PRO A 343 8.82 6.83 24.19
CA PRO A 343 7.47 6.36 23.90
C PRO A 343 6.62 6.02 25.14
N SER A 344 7.23 5.59 26.25
CA SER A 344 6.53 5.26 27.51
C SER A 344 5.82 6.46 28.14
N GLU A 345 6.33 7.68 27.93
CA GLU A 345 5.66 8.93 28.35
C GLU A 345 4.30 9.10 27.69
N LEU A 346 4.12 8.58 26.47
CA LEU A 346 2.82 8.52 25.78
C LEU A 346 2.00 7.29 26.23
N LEU A 347 2.62 6.11 26.29
CA LEU A 347 1.92 4.85 26.61
C LEU A 347 1.19 4.85 27.95
N ASN A 348 1.72 5.57 28.94
CA ASN A 348 1.13 5.65 30.29
C ASN A 348 -0.06 6.63 30.40
N GLN A 349 -0.35 7.43 29.36
CA GLN A 349 -1.46 8.39 29.37
C GLN A 349 -2.80 7.68 29.17
N LYS A 350 -3.89 8.25 29.70
CA LYS A 350 -5.25 7.73 29.50
C LYS A 350 -5.70 7.96 28.06
N ILE A 351 -6.23 6.93 27.41
CA ILE A 351 -6.72 7.04 26.03
C ILE A 351 -8.02 7.86 25.93
N GLU A 352 -8.75 8.02 27.05
CA GLU A 352 -9.97 8.83 27.13
C GLU A 352 -9.70 10.35 27.28
N ASP A 353 -8.43 10.77 27.39
CA ASP A 353 -8.05 12.19 27.34
C ASP A 353 -8.66 12.88 26.10
N LYS A 354 -9.25 14.07 26.29
CA LYS A 354 -9.93 14.84 25.21
C LYS A 354 -9.08 14.98 23.93
N LYS A 355 -7.75 15.05 24.07
CA LYS A 355 -6.78 15.16 22.96
C LYS A 355 -6.72 13.92 22.04
N PHE A 356 -7.18 12.76 22.50
CA PHE A 356 -7.25 11.50 21.74
C PHE A 356 -8.68 11.14 21.30
N SER A 357 -9.66 12.02 21.55
CA SER A 357 -11.08 11.79 21.26
C SER A 357 -11.39 11.43 19.80
N ALA A 358 -10.55 11.83 18.84
CA ALA A 358 -10.66 11.37 17.45
C ALA A 358 -10.57 9.83 17.35
N LEU A 359 -9.54 9.22 17.94
CA LEU A 359 -9.32 7.77 17.90
C LEU A 359 -10.38 7.02 18.73
N VAL A 360 -10.76 7.55 19.90
CA VAL A 360 -11.80 6.94 20.75
C VAL A 360 -13.14 6.84 20.02
N ASN A 361 -13.49 7.86 19.22
CA ASN A 361 -14.68 7.87 18.36
C ASN A 361 -14.46 7.20 16.99
N ASN A 362 -13.45 6.33 16.85
CA ASN A 362 -13.12 5.56 15.63
C ASN A 362 -12.73 6.39 14.39
N LYS A 363 -12.35 7.67 14.55
CA LYS A 363 -11.99 8.57 13.44
C LYS A 363 -10.49 8.59 13.17
N LEU A 364 -10.11 9.03 11.97
CA LEU A 364 -8.77 9.57 11.71
C LEU A 364 -8.76 11.07 11.99
N ASP A 365 -7.67 11.58 12.57
CA ASP A 365 -7.33 13.00 12.56
C ASP A 365 -6.40 13.27 11.37
N PHE A 366 -6.92 13.91 10.31
CA PHE A 366 -6.11 14.22 9.14
C PHE A 366 -5.05 15.28 9.42
N SER A 367 -5.28 16.19 10.37
CA SER A 367 -4.28 17.18 10.82
C SER A 367 -3.06 16.46 11.38
N LEU A 368 -3.30 15.47 12.25
CA LEU A 368 -2.25 14.63 12.85
C LEU A 368 -1.51 13.81 11.78
N LEU A 369 -2.23 13.16 10.86
CA LEU A 369 -1.59 12.36 9.82
C LEU A 369 -0.74 13.22 8.87
N ILE A 370 -1.26 14.37 8.41
CA ILE A 370 -0.55 15.26 7.48
C ILE A 370 0.68 15.87 8.15
N ASN A 371 0.55 16.39 9.37
CA ASN A 371 1.67 16.93 10.14
C ASN A 371 2.75 15.85 10.43
N GLY A 372 2.32 14.62 10.74
CA GLY A 372 3.23 13.50 11.03
C GLY A 372 3.99 13.03 9.80
N PHE A 373 3.30 12.75 8.69
CA PHE A 373 3.94 12.36 7.43
C PHE A 373 4.84 13.46 6.86
N THR A 374 4.48 14.73 7.05
CA THR A 374 5.35 15.88 6.71
C THR A 374 6.69 15.76 7.41
N LYS A 375 6.68 15.64 8.76
CA LYS A 375 7.89 15.45 9.56
C LYS A 375 8.69 14.21 9.13
N VAL A 376 8.05 13.04 9.00
CA VAL A 376 8.74 11.79 8.61
C VAL A 376 9.48 11.89 7.28
N LEU A 377 8.92 12.60 6.29
CA LEU A 377 9.58 12.82 4.99
C LEU A 377 10.63 13.94 5.04
N GLU A 378 10.42 14.96 5.87
CA GLU A 378 11.29 16.12 6.02
C GLU A 378 12.71 15.74 6.46
N ASN A 379 12.86 14.91 7.51
CA ASN A 379 14.15 14.59 8.12
C ASN A 379 14.21 13.19 8.78
N GLN A 380 15.36 12.53 8.62
CA GLN A 380 15.76 11.26 9.27
C GLN A 380 15.49 11.20 10.79
N LYS A 381 15.56 12.33 11.51
CA LYS A 381 15.18 12.47 12.94
C LYS A 381 13.76 11.97 13.22
N TYR A 382 12.81 12.31 12.35
CA TYR A 382 11.39 12.00 12.55
C TYR A 382 11.05 10.59 12.08
N ALA A 383 11.70 10.10 11.02
CA ALA A 383 11.69 8.68 10.67
C ALA A 383 12.27 7.81 11.80
N THR A 384 13.30 8.29 12.50
CA THR A 384 13.87 7.65 13.69
C THR A 384 12.84 7.56 14.82
N ARG A 385 12.21 8.70 15.21
CA ARG A 385 11.13 8.71 16.22
C ARG A 385 9.96 7.79 15.86
N LEU A 386 9.59 7.70 14.58
CA LEU A 386 8.58 6.76 14.10
C LEU A 386 8.98 5.30 14.40
N LEU A 387 10.18 4.87 13.99
CA LEU A 387 10.62 3.50 14.22
C LEU A 387 10.87 3.18 15.70
N ASP A 388 11.35 4.15 16.47
CA ASP A 388 11.49 4.01 17.93
C ASP A 388 10.10 3.80 18.59
N PHE A 389 9.04 4.49 18.13
CA PHE A 389 7.67 4.23 18.61
C PHE A 389 7.09 2.87 18.16
N LEU A 390 7.43 2.39 16.96
CA LEU A 390 6.94 1.09 16.46
C LEU A 390 7.62 -0.10 17.14
N PHE A 391 8.93 0.00 17.42
CA PHE A 391 9.74 -1.15 17.84
C PHE A 391 10.41 -1.02 19.21
N LYS A 392 10.70 0.20 19.72
CA LYS A 392 11.35 0.39 21.04
C LYS A 392 10.39 0.72 22.17
N ARG A 393 9.11 1.02 21.90
CA ARG A 393 8.08 1.27 22.93
C ARG A 393 7.78 0.07 23.86
N VAL A 394 8.37 -1.09 23.56
CA VAL A 394 8.04 -2.39 24.14
C VAL A 394 9.04 -2.79 25.21
N ASP A 395 8.65 -3.74 26.06
CA ASP A 395 9.57 -4.36 27.03
C ASP A 395 10.66 -5.16 26.31
N LYS A 396 11.90 -4.68 26.39
CA LYS A 396 13.07 -5.30 25.74
C LYS A 396 13.31 -6.74 26.21
N THR A 397 12.90 -7.11 27.42
CA THR A 397 13.04 -8.48 27.94
C THR A 397 12.11 -9.47 27.25
N LYS A 398 10.99 -9.00 26.68
CA LYS A 398 10.05 -9.80 25.88
C LYS A 398 10.40 -9.84 24.38
N VAL A 399 11.32 -8.98 23.92
CA VAL A 399 11.82 -8.99 22.54
C VAL A 399 12.78 -10.15 22.32
N TYR A 400 13.85 -10.26 23.12
CA TYR A 400 14.93 -11.21 22.86
C TYR A 400 14.87 -12.42 23.78
N PHE A 401 14.78 -13.61 23.19
CA PHE A 401 14.81 -14.88 23.92
C PHE A 401 15.39 -16.01 23.06
N ASP A 402 15.70 -17.14 23.70
CA ASP A 402 16.19 -18.38 23.10
C ASP A 402 15.50 -19.58 23.77
N HIS A 403 16.07 -20.79 23.64
CA HIS A 403 15.55 -22.00 24.27
C HIS A 403 15.86 -22.14 25.78
N ASN A 404 16.66 -21.23 26.36
CA ASN A 404 17.11 -21.26 27.77
C ASN A 404 16.52 -20.13 28.62
N LYS A 405 16.22 -18.99 27.99
CA LYS A 405 15.80 -17.73 28.63
C LYS A 405 14.47 -17.25 28.04
N MET A 406 13.49 -18.13 28.00
CA MET A 406 12.17 -17.81 27.46
C MET A 406 11.25 -17.25 28.56
N PRO A 407 10.73 -16.01 28.42
CA PRO A 407 9.70 -15.49 29.33
C PRO A 407 8.39 -16.30 29.27
N GLU A 408 7.67 -16.36 30.38
CA GLU A 408 6.35 -17.02 30.46
C GLU A 408 5.37 -16.38 29.46
N ASN A 409 5.30 -15.05 29.47
CA ASN A 409 4.60 -14.23 28.50
C ASN A 409 5.56 -13.39 27.64
N ILE A 410 5.50 -13.59 26.33
CA ILE A 410 6.32 -12.91 25.31
C ILE A 410 5.52 -11.91 24.45
N GLY A 411 4.30 -11.53 24.84
CA GLY A 411 3.58 -10.42 24.23
C GLY A 411 4.23 -9.07 24.55
N THR A 412 4.50 -8.28 23.52
CA THR A 412 5.31 -7.05 23.54
C THR A 412 4.48 -5.77 23.39
N SER A 413 3.18 -5.85 23.08
CA SER A 413 2.35 -4.72 22.65
C SER A 413 2.73 -4.13 21.27
N SER A 414 3.32 -4.92 20.36
CA SER A 414 3.69 -4.52 19.00
C SER A 414 3.55 -5.70 18.03
N LEU A 415 2.42 -5.74 17.32
CA LEU A 415 1.95 -6.91 16.55
C LEU A 415 3.01 -7.51 15.59
N ILE A 416 3.91 -6.69 15.05
CA ILE A 416 5.01 -7.15 14.19
C ILE A 416 6.01 -8.02 14.99
N LEU A 417 6.41 -7.56 16.18
CA LEU A 417 7.26 -8.33 17.09
C LEU A 417 6.50 -9.53 17.65
N ASP A 418 5.20 -9.40 17.93
CA ASP A 418 4.38 -10.48 18.50
C ASP A 418 4.14 -11.63 17.50
N ILE A 419 4.04 -11.33 16.21
CA ILE A 419 4.04 -12.35 15.14
C ILE A 419 5.39 -13.09 15.06
N ILE A 420 6.51 -12.36 15.15
CA ILE A 420 7.86 -12.98 15.16
C ILE A 420 8.03 -13.85 16.41
N ASN A 421 7.57 -13.36 17.56
CA ASN A 421 7.58 -14.05 18.85
C ASN A 421 6.73 -15.32 18.83
N ALA A 422 5.52 -15.27 18.26
CA ALA A 422 4.67 -16.45 18.08
C ALA A 422 5.35 -17.54 17.23
N LEU A 423 5.99 -17.15 16.12
CA LEU A 423 6.71 -18.08 15.24
C LEU A 423 7.92 -18.72 15.94
N GLN A 424 8.73 -17.92 16.64
CA GLN A 424 9.87 -18.43 17.41
C GLN A 424 9.41 -19.37 18.54
N ARG A 425 8.41 -18.97 19.34
CA ARG A 425 7.81 -19.80 20.41
C ARG A 425 7.28 -21.13 19.88
N THR A 426 6.65 -21.13 18.71
CA THR A 426 6.09 -22.33 18.08
C THR A 426 7.20 -23.30 17.68
N ILE A 427 8.29 -22.81 17.07
CA ILE A 427 9.42 -23.67 16.66
C ILE A 427 10.16 -24.22 17.89
N LEU A 428 10.40 -23.40 18.92
CA LEU A 428 11.03 -23.83 20.15
C LEU A 428 10.20 -24.89 20.90
N ARG A 429 8.89 -24.66 21.07
CA ARG A 429 7.97 -25.64 21.67
C ARG A 429 7.85 -26.92 20.86
N ALA A 430 7.87 -26.84 19.53
CA ALA A 430 7.87 -28.02 18.68
C ALA A 430 9.11 -28.89 18.91
N ASN A 431 10.30 -28.30 19.14
CA ASN A 431 11.49 -29.07 19.53
C ASN A 431 11.33 -29.71 20.92
N THR A 432 10.83 -28.98 21.92
CA THR A 432 10.59 -29.57 23.26
C THR A 432 9.66 -30.79 23.18
N LEU A 433 8.56 -30.69 22.42
CA LEU A 433 7.63 -31.81 22.20
C LEU A 433 8.26 -32.98 21.41
N ILE A 434 9.16 -32.70 20.47
CA ILE A 434 9.95 -33.75 19.79
C ILE A 434 10.87 -34.46 20.80
N ARG A 435 11.54 -33.72 21.67
CA ARG A 435 12.42 -34.30 22.70
C ARG A 435 11.64 -35.16 23.70
N GLU A 436 10.54 -34.65 24.24
CA GLU A 436 9.63 -35.38 25.13
C GLU A 436 9.06 -36.65 24.48
N ALA A 437 8.67 -36.58 23.19
CA ALA A 437 8.19 -37.74 22.46
C ALA A 437 9.29 -38.80 22.25
N ILE A 438 10.54 -38.39 22.02
CA ILE A 438 11.69 -39.31 21.91
C ILE A 438 12.04 -39.92 23.27
N GLU A 439 12.07 -39.14 24.35
CA GLU A 439 12.30 -39.63 25.72
C GLU A 439 11.21 -40.62 26.17
N GLY A 440 9.96 -40.37 25.78
CA GLY A 440 8.84 -41.31 25.95
C GLY A 440 8.98 -42.59 25.12
N LEU A 441 9.46 -42.49 23.88
CA LEU A 441 9.76 -43.66 23.03
C LEU A 441 10.95 -44.47 23.55
N GLU A 442 12.00 -43.82 24.05
CA GLU A 442 13.16 -44.46 24.68
C GLU A 442 12.73 -45.25 25.92
N THR A 443 11.87 -44.65 26.75
CA THR A 443 11.26 -45.32 27.92
C THR A 443 10.41 -46.51 27.49
N TYR A 444 9.47 -46.32 26.56
CA TYR A 444 8.63 -47.40 26.05
C TYR A 444 9.44 -48.56 25.43
N ILE A 445 10.50 -48.26 24.68
CA ILE A 445 11.37 -49.26 24.06
C ILE A 445 12.19 -50.01 25.12
N LYS A 446 12.69 -49.33 26.15
CA LYS A 446 13.38 -49.96 27.29
C LYS A 446 12.46 -50.92 28.04
N ASP A 447 11.24 -50.49 28.34
CA ASP A 447 10.29 -51.27 29.14
C ASP A 447 9.68 -52.45 28.36
N ASN A 448 9.49 -52.30 27.04
CA ASN A 448 8.92 -53.32 26.16
C ASN A 448 9.97 -54.09 25.33
N MET A 449 11.26 -53.93 25.66
CA MET A 449 12.39 -54.30 24.80
C MET A 449 12.32 -55.76 24.32
N TYR A 450 12.01 -56.70 25.22
CA TYR A 450 11.90 -58.13 24.89
C TYR A 450 10.79 -58.42 23.86
N GLN A 451 9.64 -57.77 23.99
CA GLN A 451 8.52 -57.97 23.05
C GLN A 451 8.79 -57.35 21.68
N LEU A 452 9.43 -56.17 21.67
CA LEU A 452 9.82 -55.49 20.43
C LEU A 452 10.91 -56.27 19.70
N ARG A 453 11.91 -56.77 20.44
CA ARG A 453 12.97 -57.65 19.97
C ARG A 453 12.42 -58.91 19.32
N GLU A 454 11.58 -59.71 20.02
CA GLU A 454 11.01 -60.93 19.43
C GLU A 454 10.12 -60.65 18.22
N LYS A 455 9.41 -59.52 18.18
CA LYS A 455 8.69 -59.08 16.96
C LYS A 455 9.64 -58.81 15.81
N ILE A 456 10.67 -57.98 16.00
CA ILE A 456 11.66 -57.63 14.96
C ILE A 456 12.40 -58.88 14.48
N ARG A 457 12.86 -59.73 15.40
CA ARG A 457 13.46 -61.04 15.13
C ARG A 457 12.52 -61.92 14.30
N THR A 458 11.25 -62.05 14.69
CA THR A 458 10.27 -62.86 13.96
C THR A 458 9.98 -62.31 12.56
N THR A 459 9.87 -60.98 12.41
CA THR A 459 9.70 -60.32 11.10
C THR A 459 10.93 -60.50 10.20
N ILE A 460 12.15 -60.32 10.72
CA ILE A 460 13.39 -60.51 9.97
C ILE A 460 13.56 -61.98 9.57
N ILE A 461 13.39 -62.92 10.51
CA ILE A 461 13.45 -64.36 10.24
C ILE A 461 12.35 -64.78 9.25
N GLY A 462 11.14 -64.26 9.37
CA GLY A 462 10.03 -64.53 8.44
C GLY A 462 10.32 -64.02 7.03
N PHE A 463 10.79 -62.77 6.91
CA PHE A 463 11.20 -62.20 5.63
C PHE A 463 12.36 -62.99 5.00
N LEU A 464 13.43 -63.23 5.77
CA LEU A 464 14.60 -63.99 5.30
C LEU A 464 14.20 -65.40 4.88
N LYS A 465 13.44 -66.14 5.69
CA LYS A 465 12.92 -67.46 5.29
C LYS A 465 12.04 -67.36 4.03
N SER A 466 11.19 -66.34 3.88
CA SER A 466 10.37 -66.19 2.67
C SER A 466 11.18 -66.01 1.37
N LYS A 467 12.34 -65.35 1.45
CA LYS A 467 13.20 -65.07 0.28
C LYS A 467 14.28 -66.15 0.09
N VAL A 468 14.96 -66.54 1.17
CA VAL A 468 16.06 -67.51 1.15
C VAL A 468 15.54 -68.95 1.08
N ASN A 469 14.38 -69.31 1.64
CA ASN A 469 13.84 -70.66 1.40
C ASN A 469 13.34 -70.81 -0.04
N ALA A 470 12.76 -69.76 -0.65
CA ALA A 470 12.38 -69.79 -2.06
C ALA A 470 13.60 -69.97 -2.98
N PHE A 471 14.74 -69.39 -2.59
CA PHE A 471 16.05 -69.63 -3.21
C PHE A 471 16.54 -71.07 -2.96
N SER A 472 16.61 -71.51 -1.70
CA SER A 472 17.12 -72.82 -1.29
C SER A 472 16.32 -74.01 -1.81
N HIS A 473 15.02 -73.87 -2.10
CA HIS A 473 14.24 -74.93 -2.77
C HIS A 473 14.57 -75.07 -4.26
N SER A 474 15.12 -74.04 -4.90
CA SER A 474 15.48 -74.08 -6.33
C SER A 474 16.92 -74.56 -6.59
N VAL A 475 17.82 -74.51 -5.60
CA VAL A 475 19.26 -74.80 -5.77
C VAL A 475 19.93 -75.53 -4.57
N HIS A 476 19.17 -76.04 -3.61
CA HIS A 476 19.67 -76.72 -2.39
C HIS A 476 20.74 -75.94 -1.59
N PHE A 477 20.68 -74.60 -1.63
CA PHE A 477 21.71 -73.70 -1.10
C PHE A 477 21.07 -72.55 -0.32
N GLY A 478 21.47 -72.37 0.95
CA GLY A 478 21.03 -71.27 1.80
C GLY A 478 20.12 -71.68 2.98
N TYR A 479 20.71 -72.34 3.98
CA TYR A 479 20.10 -72.50 5.29
C TYR A 479 20.42 -71.28 6.17
N ILE A 480 19.42 -70.72 6.85
CA ILE A 480 19.61 -69.60 7.78
C ILE A 480 19.79 -70.13 9.21
N HIS A 481 20.84 -69.67 9.89
CA HIS A 481 20.96 -69.70 11.34
C HIS A 481 20.84 -68.28 11.90
N THR A 482 20.20 -68.10 13.05
CA THR A 482 20.12 -66.80 13.72
C THR A 482 20.35 -66.96 15.21
N HIS A 483 21.29 -66.18 15.75
CA HIS A 483 21.55 -66.05 17.18
C HIS A 483 21.44 -64.57 17.59
N GLU A 484 21.17 -64.27 18.85
CA GLU A 484 20.87 -62.89 19.27
C GLU A 484 21.24 -62.66 20.75
N ASP A 485 22.16 -61.73 21.00
CA ASP A 485 22.51 -61.29 22.36
C ASP A 485 21.64 -60.11 22.81
N TYR A 486 21.98 -59.42 23.90
CA TYR A 486 21.15 -58.35 24.47
C TYR A 486 20.84 -57.19 23.49
N ASN A 487 21.76 -56.89 22.57
CA ASN A 487 21.65 -55.73 21.66
C ASN A 487 21.78 -56.08 20.16
N ARG A 488 22.41 -57.22 19.83
CA ARG A 488 22.78 -57.61 18.46
C ARG A 488 22.03 -58.85 17.99
N LEU A 489 21.44 -58.73 16.81
CA LEU A 489 20.97 -59.85 16.00
C LEU A 489 22.10 -60.31 15.07
N THR A 490 22.45 -61.60 15.15
CA THR A 490 23.40 -62.28 14.26
C THR A 490 22.63 -63.17 13.29
N VAL A 491 22.75 -62.91 12.00
CA VAL A 491 22.16 -63.69 10.91
C VAL A 491 23.28 -64.34 10.11
N GLN A 492 23.32 -65.66 10.14
CA GLN A 492 24.27 -66.47 9.39
C GLN A 492 23.55 -67.23 8.29
N ILE A 493 24.14 -67.32 7.09
CA ILE A 493 23.64 -68.16 6.00
C ILE A 493 24.75 -69.14 5.59
N TYR A 494 24.39 -70.42 5.52
CA TYR A 494 25.31 -71.52 5.27
C TYR A 494 24.74 -72.53 4.27
N THR A 495 25.61 -73.35 3.71
CA THR A 495 25.24 -74.55 2.95
C THR A 495 25.78 -75.80 3.65
N ASN A 496 25.13 -76.95 3.43
CA ASN A 496 25.59 -78.24 3.92
C ASN A 496 26.51 -78.88 2.87
N LEU A 497 27.79 -79.05 3.18
CA LEU A 497 28.68 -79.97 2.47
C LEU A 497 28.80 -81.28 3.27
N TRP A 498 29.26 -82.33 2.62
CA TRP A 498 29.06 -83.74 3.04
C TRP A 498 29.55 -84.09 4.46
N LEU A 499 30.45 -83.28 5.04
CA LEU A 499 30.94 -83.41 6.43
C LEU A 499 30.90 -82.10 7.24
N THR A 500 30.54 -80.96 6.65
CA THR A 500 30.66 -79.63 7.32
C THR A 500 29.65 -78.61 6.81
N LYS A 501 29.22 -77.68 7.68
CA LYS A 501 28.49 -76.47 7.28
C LYS A 501 29.47 -75.42 6.75
N LEU A 502 29.34 -75.02 5.49
CA LEU A 502 30.08 -73.90 4.92
C LEU A 502 29.24 -72.63 5.06
N TYR A 503 29.60 -71.82 6.05
CA TYR A 503 29.05 -70.47 6.26
C TYR A 503 29.63 -69.52 5.21
N TYR A 504 28.76 -68.73 4.57
CA TYR A 504 29.16 -67.77 3.53
C TYR A 504 28.57 -66.37 3.70
N VAL A 505 27.61 -66.21 4.62
CA VAL A 505 27.17 -64.91 5.14
C VAL A 505 27.27 -64.94 6.67
N ASP A 506 27.89 -63.93 7.26
CA ASP A 506 27.78 -63.62 8.69
C ASP A 506 27.45 -62.14 8.85
N ALA A 507 26.20 -61.83 9.22
CA ALA A 507 25.65 -60.49 9.37
C ALA A 507 25.37 -60.19 10.85
N ASN A 508 26.02 -59.16 11.38
CA ASN A 508 25.84 -58.69 12.75
C ASN A 508 25.15 -57.32 12.70
N ILE A 509 23.99 -57.20 13.35
CA ILE A 509 23.13 -56.01 13.32
C ILE A 509 22.82 -55.59 14.75
N TYR A 510 23.30 -54.42 15.18
CA TYR A 510 22.96 -53.85 16.49
C TYR A 510 21.72 -52.98 16.35
N ILE A 511 20.62 -53.42 16.95
CA ILE A 511 19.30 -52.79 16.82
C ILE A 511 19.07 -51.85 18.00
N PHE A 512 19.43 -52.30 19.21
CA PHE A 512 19.24 -51.60 20.48
C PHE A 512 20.58 -51.33 21.19
N GLY A 513 20.52 -50.60 22.30
CA GLY A 513 21.70 -50.20 23.06
C GLY A 513 22.47 -49.04 22.44
N LYS A 514 23.50 -48.55 23.13
CA LYS A 514 24.21 -47.30 22.82
C LYS A 514 24.79 -47.21 21.40
N ASP A 515 25.29 -48.33 20.87
CA ASP A 515 25.87 -48.39 19.51
C ASP A 515 24.81 -48.81 18.45
N GLY A 516 23.55 -49.04 18.86
CA GLY A 516 22.48 -49.59 18.03
C GLY A 516 21.72 -48.57 17.17
N LEU A 517 21.11 -49.08 16.10
CA LEU A 517 20.40 -48.28 15.08
C LEU A 517 19.32 -47.35 15.65
N ILE A 518 18.49 -47.84 16.58
CA ILE A 518 17.36 -47.07 17.13
C ILE A 518 17.85 -45.84 17.92
N THR A 519 18.82 -46.03 18.81
CA THR A 519 19.38 -44.94 19.63
C THR A 519 19.99 -43.85 18.76
N LYS A 520 20.72 -44.22 17.70
CA LYS A 520 21.31 -43.24 16.77
C LYS A 520 20.29 -42.49 15.92
N ILE A 521 19.16 -43.12 15.59
CA ILE A 521 18.03 -42.43 14.93
C ILE A 521 17.39 -41.42 15.89
N PHE A 522 17.28 -41.75 17.18
CA PHE A 522 16.80 -40.83 18.22
C PHE A 522 17.77 -39.67 18.49
N ASP A 523 19.08 -39.94 18.59
CA ASP A 523 20.12 -38.91 18.67
C ASP A 523 20.08 -37.97 17.46
N LEU A 524 19.87 -38.52 16.26
CA LEU A 524 19.70 -37.73 15.03
C LEU A 524 18.46 -36.82 15.10
N PHE A 525 17.30 -37.34 15.50
CA PHE A 525 16.09 -36.51 15.63
C PHE A 525 16.22 -35.43 16.72
N LYS A 526 16.83 -35.76 17.88
CA LYS A 526 17.18 -34.78 18.92
C LYS A 526 18.09 -33.67 18.36
N GLN A 527 19.12 -34.03 17.60
CA GLN A 527 20.07 -33.07 17.05
C GLN A 527 19.49 -32.25 15.86
N ILE A 528 18.56 -32.81 15.08
CA ILE A 528 17.76 -32.04 14.10
C ILE A 528 16.98 -30.94 14.83
N GLY A 529 16.27 -31.30 15.91
CA GLY A 529 15.49 -30.36 16.73
C GLY A 529 16.33 -29.25 17.36
N ASN A 530 17.49 -29.59 17.92
CA ASN A 530 18.48 -28.63 18.44
C ASN A 530 18.94 -27.65 17.34
N SER A 531 19.34 -28.17 16.19
CA SER A 531 19.86 -27.37 15.07
C SER A 531 18.81 -26.39 14.52
N ILE A 532 17.56 -26.82 14.43
CA ILE A 532 16.42 -25.96 14.04
C ILE A 532 16.17 -24.89 15.12
N SER A 533 16.23 -25.25 16.40
CA SER A 533 15.95 -24.33 17.52
C SER A 533 16.99 -23.24 17.67
N ALA A 534 18.27 -23.57 17.52
CA ALA A 534 19.34 -22.58 17.46
C ALA A 534 19.13 -21.67 16.23
N THR A 535 19.12 -22.26 15.02
CA THR A 535 19.09 -21.49 13.75
C THR A 535 17.89 -20.56 13.67
N SER A 536 16.72 -20.99 14.16
CA SER A 536 15.53 -20.14 14.23
C SER A 536 15.65 -19.03 15.27
N SER A 537 16.17 -19.31 16.47
CA SER A 537 16.33 -18.30 17.52
C SER A 537 17.22 -17.15 17.06
N ASP A 538 18.40 -17.45 16.50
CA ASP A 538 19.33 -16.43 16.03
C ASP A 538 18.80 -15.68 14.80
N SER A 539 18.10 -16.37 13.89
CA SER A 539 17.48 -15.72 12.72
C SER A 539 16.36 -14.75 13.12
N PHE A 540 15.53 -15.11 14.11
CA PHE A 540 14.50 -14.22 14.63
C PHE A 540 15.08 -13.10 15.49
N ASN A 541 16.07 -13.38 16.34
CA ASN A 541 16.78 -12.36 17.11
C ASN A 541 17.54 -11.37 16.21
N PHE A 542 18.10 -11.80 15.07
CA PHE A 542 18.65 -10.91 14.05
C PHE A 542 17.58 -9.98 13.46
N LEU A 543 16.44 -10.53 13.01
CA LEU A 543 15.33 -9.71 12.51
C LEU A 543 14.86 -8.70 13.57
N LYS A 544 14.76 -9.12 14.83
CA LYS A 544 14.42 -8.24 15.96
C LYS A 544 15.47 -7.16 16.19
N HIS A 545 16.77 -7.46 16.17
CA HIS A 545 17.83 -6.44 16.27
C HIS A 545 17.79 -5.41 15.14
N VAL A 546 17.48 -5.84 13.90
CA VAL A 546 17.29 -4.93 12.75
C VAL A 546 16.09 -4.01 12.94
N LEU A 547 14.95 -4.52 13.44
CA LEU A 547 13.74 -3.71 13.69
C LEU A 547 13.91 -2.78 14.91
N TYR A 548 14.39 -3.32 16.02
CA TYR A 548 14.63 -2.61 17.28
C TYR A 548 15.80 -1.62 17.19
N ARG A 549 16.69 -1.75 16.20
CA ARG A 549 17.85 -0.86 15.97
C ARG A 549 18.73 -0.71 17.22
N ASP A 550 19.16 -1.85 17.74
CA ASP A 550 20.14 -1.95 18.82
C ASP A 550 21.55 -1.66 18.30
N SER A 551 22.35 -0.89 19.05
CA SER A 551 23.64 -0.37 18.58
C SER A 551 24.79 -1.38 18.51
N ASN A 552 24.60 -2.61 19.01
CA ASN A 552 25.64 -3.63 19.01
C ASN A 552 25.07 -5.06 18.92
N PRO A 553 24.65 -5.52 17.73
CA PRO A 553 24.06 -6.84 17.53
C PRO A 553 25.14 -7.95 17.54
N ASN A 554 25.59 -8.34 18.74
CA ASN A 554 26.48 -9.50 18.97
C ASN A 554 25.75 -10.83 18.72
N ILE A 555 25.30 -11.07 17.49
CA ILE A 555 24.53 -12.27 17.11
C ILE A 555 25.52 -13.32 16.63
N GLY A 556 25.85 -14.25 17.53
CA GLY A 556 26.85 -15.28 17.35
C GLY A 556 26.40 -16.44 16.46
N PHE A 557 26.07 -16.17 15.18
CA PHE A 557 25.56 -17.19 14.25
C PHE A 557 26.44 -18.44 14.14
N LYS A 558 27.75 -18.32 14.48
CA LYS A 558 28.70 -19.40 14.76
C LYS A 558 28.07 -20.60 15.48
N ASP A 559 27.26 -20.38 16.51
CA ASP A 559 26.74 -21.46 17.35
C ASP A 559 25.68 -22.31 16.59
N ASN A 560 24.93 -21.71 15.65
CA ASN A 560 24.09 -22.48 14.72
C ASN A 560 24.92 -23.35 13.79
N PHE A 561 26.03 -22.84 13.28
CA PHE A 561 26.93 -23.62 12.42
C PHE A 561 27.68 -24.70 13.21
N VAL A 562 27.86 -24.52 14.52
CA VAL A 562 28.26 -25.60 15.44
C VAL A 562 27.17 -26.66 15.56
N GLU A 563 25.90 -26.30 15.81
CA GLU A 563 24.79 -27.27 15.89
C GLU A 563 24.53 -28.01 14.57
N ILE A 564 24.59 -27.32 13.44
CA ILE A 564 24.52 -27.91 12.09
C ILE A 564 25.71 -28.87 11.87
N SER A 565 26.91 -28.53 12.36
CA SER A 565 28.08 -29.42 12.24
C SER A 565 27.95 -30.65 13.13
N LYS A 566 27.40 -30.52 14.35
CA LYS A 566 27.02 -31.65 15.21
C LYS A 566 25.95 -32.52 14.55
N LEU A 567 24.97 -31.93 13.85
CA LEU A 567 23.96 -32.66 13.08
C LEU A 567 24.58 -33.49 11.95
N ILE A 568 25.49 -32.88 11.17
CA ILE A 568 26.23 -33.60 10.12
C ILE A 568 27.12 -34.69 10.74
N GLU A 569 27.72 -34.46 11.91
CA GLU A 569 28.53 -35.44 12.63
C GLU A 569 27.70 -36.63 13.18
N VAL A 570 26.52 -36.38 13.76
CA VAL A 570 25.60 -37.43 14.24
C VAL A 570 25.03 -38.23 13.06
N GLY A 571 24.60 -37.55 12.00
CA GLY A 571 24.18 -38.19 10.75
C GLY A 571 25.30 -39.03 10.11
N HIS A 572 26.53 -38.54 10.14
CA HIS A 572 27.71 -39.30 9.70
C HIS A 572 27.91 -40.56 10.56
N LYS A 573 27.93 -40.44 11.90
CA LYS A 573 28.10 -41.57 12.84
C LYS A 573 26.99 -42.63 12.77
N LEU A 574 25.80 -42.27 12.29
CA LEU A 574 24.73 -43.21 11.94
C LEU A 574 25.08 -44.02 10.69
N PHE A 575 25.67 -43.40 9.67
CA PHE A 575 25.94 -44.05 8.38
C PHE A 575 27.31 -44.75 8.30
N SER A 576 28.34 -44.24 8.97
CA SER A 576 29.73 -44.73 8.87
C SER A 576 30.11 -45.80 9.89
N ASP A 577 29.32 -46.00 10.95
CA ASP A 577 29.69 -46.95 12.01
C ASP A 577 29.62 -48.41 11.55
N GLN A 578 30.80 -49.05 11.62
CA GLN A 578 31.04 -50.43 11.25
C GLN A 578 30.59 -51.44 12.33
N LYS A 579 30.27 -50.99 13.56
CA LYS A 579 29.68 -51.86 14.59
C LYS A 579 28.20 -52.11 14.32
N MET A 580 27.44 -51.02 14.10
CA MET A 580 25.98 -51.05 13.94
C MET A 580 25.49 -52.07 12.90
N LEU A 581 26.23 -52.19 11.79
CA LEU A 581 26.06 -53.23 10.79
C LEU A 581 27.43 -53.73 10.30
N ASN A 582 27.64 -55.04 10.35
CA ASN A 582 28.80 -55.71 9.77
C ASN A 582 28.36 -57.02 9.10
N ILE A 583 28.33 -57.05 7.76
CA ILE A 583 28.07 -58.26 6.98
C ILE A 583 29.35 -58.70 6.27
N ASN A 584 29.91 -59.82 6.72
CA ASN A 584 31.01 -60.50 6.06
C ASN A 584 30.46 -61.50 5.05
N LEU A 585 30.87 -61.38 3.79
CA LEU A 585 30.60 -62.34 2.73
C LEU A 585 31.91 -63.04 2.34
N SER A 586 31.98 -64.35 2.55
CA SER A 586 33.23 -65.14 2.42
C SER A 586 32.95 -66.56 1.92
N LEU A 587 33.95 -67.23 1.32
CA LEU A 587 33.85 -68.61 0.84
C LEU A 587 34.71 -69.54 1.71
N GLY A 588 34.18 -69.86 2.89
CA GLY A 588 34.96 -70.51 3.95
C GLY A 588 36.16 -69.66 4.38
N GLY A 589 37.17 -70.29 4.98
CA GLY A 589 38.36 -69.61 5.49
C GLY A 589 39.37 -69.10 4.44
N LEU A 590 39.05 -69.20 3.14
CA LEU A 590 40.04 -69.01 2.06
C LEU A 590 39.91 -67.68 1.29
N LYS A 591 38.72 -67.05 1.25
CA LYS A 591 38.54 -65.80 0.49
C LYS A 591 37.36 -64.96 1.02
N GLN A 592 37.61 -63.70 1.35
CA GLN A 592 36.57 -62.68 1.52
C GLN A 592 36.13 -62.15 0.14
N ILE A 593 34.83 -61.91 -0.02
CA ILE A 593 34.19 -61.53 -1.29
C ILE A 593 33.71 -60.08 -1.24
N ALA A 594 33.07 -59.69 -0.13
CA ALA A 594 32.62 -58.33 0.16
C ALA A 594 32.47 -58.16 1.68
N ASN A 595 32.57 -56.91 2.15
CA ASN A 595 32.61 -56.57 3.58
C ASN A 595 31.73 -55.33 3.85
N ILE A 596 30.43 -55.56 4.08
CA ILE A 596 29.41 -54.51 4.14
C ILE A 596 29.36 -53.95 5.55
N LYS A 597 29.97 -52.79 5.76
CA LYS A 597 30.12 -52.14 7.06
C LYS A 597 29.38 -50.81 7.13
N GLY A 598 28.52 -50.65 8.13
CA GLY A 598 27.63 -49.49 8.26
C GLY A 598 26.67 -49.33 7.07
N ILE A 599 26.01 -48.17 6.99
CA ILE A 599 25.13 -47.84 5.87
C ILE A 599 25.95 -47.43 4.64
N TYR A 600 27.13 -46.82 4.81
CA TYR A 600 28.05 -46.58 3.69
C TYR A 600 28.46 -47.87 2.98
N GLY A 601 28.65 -48.99 3.69
CA GLY A 601 28.86 -50.30 3.09
C GLY A 601 27.67 -50.77 2.24
N ILE A 602 26.42 -50.55 2.69
CA ILE A 602 25.22 -50.85 1.89
C ILE A 602 25.21 -49.99 0.63
N LEU A 603 25.42 -48.67 0.75
CA LEU A 603 25.44 -47.77 -0.39
C LEU A 603 26.55 -48.11 -1.40
N ASN A 604 27.67 -48.69 -0.96
CA ASN A 604 28.78 -49.15 -1.82
C ASN A 604 28.51 -50.47 -2.55
N LEU A 605 27.42 -51.20 -2.25
CA LEU A 605 27.11 -52.51 -2.85
C LEU A 605 27.21 -52.60 -4.39
N PRO A 606 26.84 -51.57 -5.18
CA PRO A 606 27.05 -51.59 -6.63
C PRO A 606 28.52 -51.75 -7.07
N ASN A 607 29.47 -51.27 -6.27
CA ASN A 607 30.90 -51.38 -6.56
C ASN A 607 31.47 -52.76 -6.17
N GLU A 608 30.90 -53.41 -5.14
CA GLU A 608 31.21 -54.79 -4.75
C GLU A 608 30.61 -55.85 -5.70
N LEU A 609 29.82 -55.40 -6.67
CA LEU A 609 28.92 -56.26 -7.43
C LEU A 609 29.66 -57.29 -8.30
N ASP A 610 30.81 -56.97 -8.89
CA ASP A 610 31.54 -57.93 -9.72
C ASP A 610 32.15 -59.09 -8.89
N SER A 611 32.55 -58.83 -7.64
CA SER A 611 32.92 -59.89 -6.69
C SER A 611 31.72 -60.76 -6.32
N LEU A 612 30.53 -60.15 -6.14
CA LEU A 612 29.26 -60.87 -5.93
C LEU A 612 28.82 -61.69 -7.18
N LYS A 613 29.05 -61.18 -8.40
CA LYS A 613 28.80 -61.92 -9.64
C LYS A 613 29.71 -63.13 -9.76
N SER A 614 31.01 -62.95 -9.45
CA SER A 614 31.97 -64.06 -9.41
C SER A 614 31.51 -65.15 -8.44
N LEU A 615 31.06 -64.78 -7.23
CA LEU A 615 30.50 -65.71 -6.25
C LEU A 615 29.29 -66.48 -6.78
N LEU A 616 28.29 -65.77 -7.31
CA LEU A 616 27.06 -66.38 -7.83
C LEU A 616 27.37 -67.34 -8.98
N ASN A 617 28.23 -66.94 -9.90
CA ASN A 617 28.67 -67.78 -11.02
C ASN A 617 29.46 -69.02 -10.55
N THR A 618 30.31 -68.91 -9.51
CA THR A 618 31.01 -70.06 -8.91
C THR A 618 30.06 -71.12 -8.34
N PHE A 619 28.86 -70.73 -7.88
CA PHE A 619 27.80 -71.65 -7.44
C PHE A 619 26.77 -71.99 -8.54
N GLY A 620 27.00 -71.62 -9.80
CA GLY A 620 26.08 -71.89 -10.92
C GLY A 620 24.83 -70.99 -10.97
N LEU A 621 24.78 -69.93 -10.16
CA LEU A 621 23.60 -69.09 -9.91
C LEU A 621 23.47 -67.91 -10.90
N SER A 622 24.00 -68.04 -12.12
CA SER A 622 24.10 -66.95 -13.10
C SER A 622 22.74 -66.31 -13.46
N GLN A 623 21.65 -67.07 -13.40
CA GLN A 623 20.28 -66.55 -13.60
C GLN A 623 19.82 -65.59 -12.49
N PHE A 624 20.43 -65.63 -11.30
CA PHE A 624 20.13 -64.70 -10.20
C PHE A 624 20.95 -63.41 -10.28
N THR A 625 22.08 -63.39 -10.99
CA THR A 625 22.91 -62.19 -11.20
C THR A 625 22.08 -60.98 -11.61
N LYS A 626 21.19 -61.14 -12.60
CA LYS A 626 20.31 -60.06 -13.06
C LYS A 626 19.37 -59.52 -11.97
N LYS A 627 18.86 -60.38 -11.08
CA LYS A 627 18.00 -59.95 -9.95
C LYS A 627 18.79 -59.17 -8.89
N VAL A 628 20.09 -59.45 -8.75
CA VAL A 628 20.98 -58.67 -7.88
C VAL A 628 21.36 -57.34 -8.53
N GLU A 629 21.66 -57.33 -9.84
CA GLU A 629 21.88 -56.11 -10.63
C GLU A 629 20.68 -55.16 -10.56
N ASP A 630 19.47 -55.64 -10.86
CA ASP A 630 18.23 -54.86 -10.75
C ASP A 630 17.95 -54.43 -9.29
N GLY A 631 18.37 -55.23 -8.29
CA GLY A 631 18.21 -54.95 -6.87
C GLY A 631 19.16 -53.88 -6.31
N VAL A 632 20.40 -53.77 -6.81
CA VAL A 632 21.36 -52.72 -6.40
C VAL A 632 21.28 -51.45 -7.26
N LYS A 633 20.59 -51.50 -8.41
CA LYS A 633 20.39 -50.35 -9.30
C LYS A 633 19.86 -49.07 -8.61
N PRO A 634 18.94 -49.12 -7.62
CA PRO A 634 18.55 -47.92 -6.86
C PRO A 634 19.70 -47.30 -6.05
N LEU A 635 20.65 -48.11 -5.58
CA LEU A 635 21.84 -47.66 -4.87
C LEU A 635 22.86 -47.05 -5.84
N GLN A 636 23.03 -47.64 -7.03
CA GLN A 636 23.86 -47.07 -8.10
C GLN A 636 23.35 -45.68 -8.49
N ASN A 637 22.03 -45.51 -8.66
CA ASN A 637 21.42 -44.21 -8.92
C ASN A 637 21.75 -43.16 -7.82
N ILE A 638 21.93 -43.57 -6.55
CA ILE A 638 22.33 -42.68 -5.46
C ILE A 638 23.81 -42.31 -5.57
N LEU A 639 24.70 -43.27 -5.88
CA LEU A 639 26.12 -43.01 -6.13
C LEU A 639 26.31 -42.06 -7.32
N ASP A 640 25.57 -42.30 -8.41
CA ASP A 640 25.58 -41.44 -9.59
C ASP A 640 25.06 -40.03 -9.27
N LEU A 641 23.98 -39.88 -8.48
CA LEU A 641 23.53 -38.56 -8.00
C LEU A 641 24.57 -37.83 -7.15
N LEU A 642 25.28 -38.53 -6.25
CA LEU A 642 26.35 -37.93 -5.45
C LEU A 642 27.53 -37.48 -6.32
N LYS A 643 27.81 -38.21 -7.41
CA LYS A 643 28.82 -37.84 -8.41
C LYS A 643 28.37 -36.68 -9.30
N ASP A 644 27.13 -36.71 -9.80
CA ASP A 644 26.51 -35.67 -10.62
C ASP A 644 26.57 -34.30 -9.92
N PHE A 645 26.20 -34.23 -8.64
CA PHE A 645 26.26 -32.99 -7.88
C PHE A 645 27.68 -32.59 -7.42
N GLY A 646 28.63 -33.54 -7.43
CA GLY A 646 30.05 -33.30 -7.15
C GLY A 646 30.51 -33.55 -5.70
N PHE A 647 29.80 -34.38 -4.93
CA PHE A 647 30.26 -34.84 -3.60
C PHE A 647 31.42 -35.84 -3.70
N ILE A 648 31.47 -36.60 -4.79
CA ILE A 648 32.51 -37.59 -5.13
C ILE A 648 32.88 -37.44 -6.60
N THR A 649 34.09 -37.85 -6.99
CA THR A 649 34.52 -37.86 -8.40
C THR A 649 34.33 -39.23 -9.05
N ASP A 650 34.39 -40.30 -8.26
CA ASP A 650 34.31 -41.69 -8.71
C ASP A 650 33.41 -42.48 -7.76
N THR A 651 32.41 -43.19 -8.29
CA THR A 651 31.52 -44.04 -7.50
C THR A 651 32.29 -45.15 -6.81
N LYS A 652 33.36 -45.68 -7.44
CA LYS A 652 34.20 -46.75 -6.85
C LYS A 652 35.00 -46.30 -5.63
N LYS A 653 35.17 -44.99 -5.43
CA LYS A 653 35.81 -44.39 -4.25
C LYS A 653 34.81 -43.74 -3.29
N PHE A 654 33.51 -44.02 -3.42
CA PHE A 654 32.46 -43.40 -2.61
C PHE A 654 32.78 -43.36 -1.11
N VAL A 655 33.15 -44.49 -0.50
CA VAL A 655 33.38 -44.56 0.95
C VAL A 655 34.54 -43.65 1.40
N GLU A 656 35.65 -43.63 0.65
CA GLU A 656 36.82 -42.78 0.90
C GLU A 656 36.50 -41.29 0.68
N GLN A 657 35.90 -40.96 -0.47
CA GLN A 657 35.68 -39.58 -0.90
C GLN A 657 34.54 -38.90 -0.14
N PHE A 658 33.45 -39.62 0.15
CA PHE A 658 32.30 -39.05 0.84
C PHE A 658 32.58 -38.86 2.33
N ASP A 659 33.24 -39.80 3.00
CA ASP A 659 33.76 -39.61 4.37
C ASP A 659 34.73 -38.41 4.42
N GLY A 660 35.73 -38.41 3.52
CA GLY A 660 36.71 -37.32 3.41
C GLY A 660 36.11 -35.95 3.04
N TYR A 661 34.92 -35.90 2.43
CA TYR A 661 34.13 -34.68 2.22
C TYR A 661 33.38 -34.28 3.50
N VAL A 662 32.67 -35.22 4.13
CA VAL A 662 31.86 -34.98 5.33
C VAL A 662 32.72 -34.49 6.50
N GLN A 663 33.88 -35.10 6.73
CA GLN A 663 34.83 -34.65 7.76
C GLN A 663 35.40 -33.25 7.50
N LYS A 664 35.45 -32.79 6.24
CA LYS A 664 35.90 -31.43 5.90
C LYS A 664 34.80 -30.41 6.13
N ILE A 665 33.57 -30.66 5.68
CA ILE A 665 32.48 -29.71 5.86
C ILE A 665 32.12 -29.48 7.35
N ILE A 666 32.17 -30.54 8.19
CA ILE A 666 32.03 -30.43 9.67
C ILE A 666 33.08 -29.48 10.28
N LYS A 667 34.32 -29.48 9.77
CA LYS A 667 35.41 -28.62 10.27
C LYS A 667 35.39 -27.22 9.62
N TYR A 668 34.81 -27.09 8.44
CA TYR A 668 34.76 -25.85 7.66
C TYR A 668 33.65 -24.91 8.14
N LEU A 669 32.43 -25.42 8.35
CA LEU A 669 31.27 -24.59 8.69
C LEU A 669 31.49 -23.74 9.95
N PRO A 670 31.89 -24.26 11.12
CA PRO A 670 32.02 -23.43 12.33
C PRO A 670 33.08 -22.35 12.19
N LYS A 671 34.17 -22.63 11.46
CA LYS A 671 35.27 -21.69 11.19
C LYS A 671 34.87 -20.61 10.19
N LYS A 672 34.16 -20.98 9.12
CA LYS A 672 33.79 -20.03 8.06
C LYS A 672 32.93 -18.89 8.61
N TYR A 673 31.96 -19.21 9.47
CA TYR A 673 31.01 -18.24 10.01
C TYR A 673 31.47 -17.60 11.34
N GLU A 674 32.67 -17.91 11.82
CA GLU A 674 33.26 -17.31 13.03
C GLU A 674 33.52 -15.80 12.88
N SER A 675 33.81 -15.32 11.66
CA SER A 675 34.04 -13.89 11.39
C SER A 675 32.79 -13.10 10.98
N VAL A 676 31.60 -13.72 10.97
CA VAL A 676 30.38 -13.12 10.41
C VAL A 676 29.73 -12.12 11.38
N ASN A 677 30.00 -12.25 12.67
CA ASN A 677 29.47 -11.39 13.74
C ASN A 677 29.72 -9.89 13.50
N THR A 678 30.76 -9.52 12.75
CA THR A 678 31.08 -8.12 12.41
C THR A 678 30.54 -7.64 11.05
N GLN A 679 30.00 -8.53 10.22
CA GLN A 679 29.59 -8.20 8.83
C GLN A 679 28.10 -7.82 8.72
N LEU A 680 27.26 -8.20 9.70
CA LEU A 680 25.81 -8.02 9.66
C LEU A 680 25.28 -6.68 10.23
N ASN A 681 26.12 -5.66 10.39
CA ASN A 681 25.69 -4.37 10.93
C ASN A 681 24.82 -3.60 9.89
N TYR A 682 23.50 -3.63 10.10
CA TYR A 682 22.49 -3.09 9.18
C TYR A 682 21.62 -2.03 9.88
N ASP A 683 21.79 -0.76 9.52
CA ASP A 683 20.87 0.30 9.95
C ASP A 683 19.68 0.44 8.98
N LEU A 684 18.52 0.08 9.52
CA LEU A 684 17.20 0.25 8.92
C LEU A 684 16.89 1.72 8.58
N ILE A 685 17.37 2.70 9.36
CA ILE A 685 17.09 4.12 9.09
C ILE A 685 17.89 4.64 7.89
N SER A 686 19.20 4.40 7.83
CA SER A 686 20.05 4.83 6.72
C SER A 686 19.59 4.21 5.39
N ASN A 687 19.12 2.96 5.41
CA ASN A 687 18.54 2.30 4.24
C ASN A 687 17.17 2.86 3.81
N LEU A 688 16.37 3.40 4.75
CA LEU A 688 15.10 4.07 4.44
C LEU A 688 15.29 5.54 4.03
N TYR A 689 16.38 6.18 4.47
CA TYR A 689 16.70 7.60 4.25
C TYR A 689 17.99 7.80 3.44
N LEU A 690 18.16 7.02 2.36
CA LEU A 690 19.33 7.05 1.47
C LEU A 690 19.72 8.49 1.09
N GLN A 691 20.93 8.91 1.48
CA GLN A 691 21.45 10.26 1.18
C GLN A 691 21.81 10.42 -0.30
N ASP A 692 22.10 9.33 -1.00
CA ASP A 692 22.43 9.26 -2.41
C ASP A 692 21.49 8.27 -3.11
N THR A 693 20.68 8.74 -4.05
CA THR A 693 19.71 7.92 -4.80
C THR A 693 20.34 7.15 -5.96
N SER A 694 21.64 7.31 -6.22
CA SER A 694 22.40 6.41 -7.11
C SER A 694 22.84 5.11 -6.40
N GLN A 695 22.81 5.09 -5.06
CA GLN A 695 23.15 3.92 -4.26
C GLN A 695 21.96 2.95 -4.10
N THR A 696 22.25 1.76 -3.59
CA THR A 696 21.32 0.62 -3.61
C THR A 696 20.09 0.83 -2.74
N ASN A 697 18.90 0.49 -3.26
CA ASN A 697 17.67 0.52 -2.46
C ASN A 697 17.72 -0.45 -1.27
N PHE A 698 16.97 -0.13 -0.20
CA PHE A 698 16.81 -0.90 1.04
C PHE A 698 16.83 -2.42 0.85
N LEU A 699 16.05 -2.96 -0.10
CA LEU A 699 15.98 -4.41 -0.34
C LEU A 699 17.20 -4.93 -1.10
N LYS A 700 17.78 -4.20 -2.05
CA LYS A 700 19.00 -4.62 -2.74
C LYS A 700 20.17 -4.69 -1.77
N GLU A 701 20.32 -3.71 -0.88
CA GLU A 701 21.34 -3.74 0.16
C GLU A 701 21.05 -4.87 1.18
N PHE A 702 19.84 -4.96 1.72
CA PHE A 702 19.44 -6.04 2.64
C PHE A 702 19.69 -7.44 2.04
N THR A 703 19.32 -7.67 0.78
CA THR A 703 19.50 -8.99 0.16
C THR A 703 20.93 -9.26 -0.32
N THR A 704 21.74 -8.21 -0.53
CA THR A 704 23.19 -8.35 -0.76
C THR A 704 23.86 -8.78 0.54
N ARG A 705 23.61 -8.06 1.64
CA ARG A 705 24.09 -8.42 2.99
C ARG A 705 23.57 -9.78 3.46
N LEU A 706 22.36 -10.18 3.08
CA LEU A 706 21.83 -11.53 3.34
C LEU A 706 22.56 -12.61 2.53
N ALA A 707 22.94 -12.32 1.27
CA ALA A 707 23.72 -13.24 0.45
C ALA A 707 25.19 -13.34 0.91
N GLU A 708 25.76 -12.23 1.40
CA GLU A 708 27.06 -12.17 2.06
C GLU A 708 27.02 -12.91 3.41
N PHE A 709 25.98 -12.74 4.21
CA PHE A 709 25.76 -13.52 5.43
C PHE A 709 25.64 -15.03 5.17
N LEU A 710 24.85 -15.44 4.18
CA LEU A 710 24.69 -16.86 3.83
C LEU A 710 25.99 -17.45 3.27
N PHE A 711 26.82 -16.65 2.60
CA PHE A 711 28.03 -17.09 1.92
C PHE A 711 29.18 -16.06 2.07
N PRO A 712 29.76 -15.91 3.28
CA PRO A 712 30.76 -14.86 3.53
C PRO A 712 32.02 -15.11 2.71
N THR A 713 32.72 -14.04 2.35
CA THR A 713 33.84 -14.00 1.40
C THR A 713 35.16 -14.56 1.96
N ASN A 714 35.06 -15.68 2.69
CA ASN A 714 36.15 -16.42 3.31
C ASN A 714 36.43 -17.68 2.47
N ASN A 715 37.61 -17.76 1.84
CA ASN A 715 38.10 -18.82 0.95
C ASN A 715 37.11 -19.34 -0.14
N LYS A 716 37.22 -18.76 -1.34
CA LYS A 716 36.45 -19.20 -2.51
C LYS A 716 36.70 -20.65 -2.93
N GLU A 717 37.92 -21.18 -2.77
CA GLU A 717 38.23 -22.55 -3.23
C GLU A 717 37.50 -23.60 -2.36
N ASP A 718 37.53 -23.44 -1.04
CA ASP A 718 36.78 -24.34 -0.15
C ASP A 718 35.26 -24.16 -0.29
N ASP A 719 34.77 -22.96 -0.61
CA ASP A 719 33.36 -22.70 -0.90
C ASP A 719 32.84 -23.46 -2.13
N ASP A 720 33.53 -23.32 -3.26
CA ASP A 720 33.16 -23.99 -4.53
C ASP A 720 33.37 -25.53 -4.47
N LYS A 721 34.08 -26.02 -3.44
CA LYS A 721 34.43 -27.43 -3.20
C LYS A 721 33.56 -28.10 -2.14
N LEU A 722 33.15 -27.39 -1.09
CA LEU A 722 32.40 -27.93 0.04
C LEU A 722 30.92 -27.53 0.03
N LEU A 723 30.58 -26.29 -0.35
CA LEU A 723 29.19 -25.82 -0.32
C LEU A 723 28.45 -26.05 -1.63
N LEU A 724 29.14 -25.93 -2.77
CA LEU A 724 28.53 -26.07 -4.11
C LEU A 724 27.80 -27.42 -4.33
N PRO A 725 28.31 -28.60 -3.89
CA PRO A 725 27.57 -29.87 -4.02
C PRO A 725 26.24 -29.88 -3.26
N VAL A 726 26.21 -29.30 -2.05
CA VAL A 726 24.97 -29.16 -1.26
C VAL A 726 23.96 -28.29 -1.99
N ILE A 727 24.40 -27.16 -2.55
CA ILE A 727 23.50 -26.20 -3.21
C ILE A 727 22.98 -26.76 -4.54
N ARG A 728 23.79 -27.54 -5.28
CA ARG A 728 23.34 -28.28 -6.47
C ARG A 728 22.30 -29.34 -6.12
N LEU A 729 22.51 -30.12 -5.07
CA LEU A 729 21.55 -31.11 -4.57
C LEU A 729 20.21 -30.45 -4.18
N VAL A 730 20.25 -29.40 -3.36
CA VAL A 730 19.05 -28.65 -2.92
C VAL A 730 18.29 -28.02 -4.09
N ARG A 731 19.00 -27.64 -5.17
CA ARG A 731 18.39 -27.07 -6.39
C ARG A 731 18.16 -28.08 -7.52
N PHE A 732 18.47 -29.36 -7.29
CA PHE A 732 18.39 -30.47 -8.26
C PHE A 732 19.14 -30.22 -9.59
N ASP A 733 20.26 -29.48 -9.55
CA ASP A 733 21.07 -29.08 -10.71
C ASP A 733 22.04 -30.19 -11.16
N LYS A 734 21.49 -31.25 -11.76
CA LYS A 734 22.30 -32.39 -12.28
C LYS A 734 23.21 -32.01 -13.45
N GLU A 735 22.84 -30.99 -14.22
CA GLU A 735 23.60 -30.54 -15.39
C GLU A 735 24.78 -29.62 -15.00
N ASN A 736 25.02 -29.40 -13.71
CA ASN A 736 26.11 -28.57 -13.19
C ASN A 736 26.13 -27.14 -13.80
N LYS A 737 24.94 -26.58 -14.03
CA LYS A 737 24.75 -25.22 -14.57
C LYS A 737 25.29 -24.17 -13.59
N ILE A 738 25.20 -24.44 -12.29
CA ILE A 738 25.82 -23.66 -11.23
C ILE A 738 27.27 -24.12 -11.05
N LYS A 739 28.21 -23.22 -11.35
CA LYS A 739 29.66 -23.48 -11.35
C LYS A 739 30.42 -22.85 -10.18
N SER A 740 29.80 -21.98 -9.40
CA SER A 740 30.38 -21.42 -8.16
C SER A 740 29.31 -20.88 -7.20
N VAL A 741 29.64 -20.77 -5.92
CA VAL A 741 28.82 -20.16 -4.87
C VAL A 741 28.52 -18.68 -5.19
N ASP A 742 29.44 -17.97 -5.83
CA ASP A 742 29.21 -16.58 -6.26
C ASP A 742 28.06 -16.46 -7.27
N GLN A 743 27.84 -17.45 -8.15
CA GLN A 743 26.67 -17.46 -9.03
C GLN A 743 25.36 -17.60 -8.25
N ILE A 744 25.36 -18.24 -7.08
CA ILE A 744 24.20 -18.32 -6.18
C ILE A 744 23.99 -16.98 -5.48
N LYS A 745 25.04 -16.31 -4.98
CA LYS A 745 24.96 -14.93 -4.43
C LYS A 745 24.33 -13.98 -5.46
N SER A 746 24.87 -13.97 -6.68
CA SER A 746 24.35 -13.16 -7.79
C SER A 746 22.92 -13.54 -8.17
N ALA A 747 22.58 -14.84 -8.18
CA ALA A 747 21.21 -15.29 -8.48
C ALA A 747 20.20 -14.89 -7.39
N LEU A 748 20.60 -14.89 -6.11
CA LEU A 748 19.75 -14.42 -5.01
C LEU A 748 19.49 -12.92 -5.12
N ALA A 749 20.53 -12.10 -5.27
CA ALA A 749 20.39 -10.65 -5.48
C ALA A 749 19.52 -10.33 -6.72
N ASN A 750 19.76 -11.01 -7.84
CA ASN A 750 19.00 -10.83 -9.08
C ASN A 750 17.55 -11.37 -9.00
N TYR A 751 17.28 -12.37 -8.16
CA TYR A 751 15.93 -12.88 -7.93
C TYR A 751 15.13 -11.92 -7.06
N SER A 752 15.75 -11.41 -5.99
CA SER A 752 15.22 -10.31 -5.18
C SER A 752 14.90 -9.09 -6.06
N GLU A 753 15.82 -8.64 -6.92
CA GLU A 753 15.59 -7.53 -7.86
C GLU A 753 14.41 -7.81 -8.83
N LYS A 754 14.17 -9.08 -9.21
CA LYS A 754 13.01 -9.51 -9.99
C LYS A 754 11.70 -9.59 -9.20
N ILE A 755 11.72 -9.57 -7.87
CA ILE A 755 10.56 -9.34 -7.00
C ILE A 755 10.39 -7.83 -6.81
N ILE A 756 11.40 -7.14 -6.26
CA ILE A 756 11.41 -5.71 -5.93
C ILE A 756 10.96 -4.86 -7.13
N SER A 757 11.49 -5.12 -8.33
CA SER A 757 11.13 -4.35 -9.54
C SER A 757 9.68 -4.52 -10.01
N LYS A 758 8.85 -5.37 -9.37
CA LYS A 758 7.41 -5.53 -9.65
C LYS A 758 6.53 -4.64 -8.78
N ASP A 759 6.96 -4.30 -7.57
CA ASP A 759 6.14 -3.61 -6.57
C ASP A 759 6.69 -2.24 -6.20
N SER A 760 5.90 -1.19 -6.43
CA SER A 760 6.25 0.18 -6.04
C SER A 760 5.95 0.49 -4.58
N LEU A 761 5.87 -0.54 -3.72
CA LEU A 761 5.60 -0.43 -2.28
C LEU A 761 6.87 -0.12 -1.48
N PHE A 762 8.05 -0.49 -2.01
CA PHE A 762 9.33 -0.43 -1.31
C PHE A 762 10.23 0.71 -1.81
N LYS A 763 9.67 1.91 -1.88
CA LYS A 763 10.42 3.15 -2.13
C LYS A 763 11.12 3.62 -0.85
N SER A 764 12.28 4.27 -0.98
CA SER A 764 12.86 4.99 0.16
C SER A 764 11.97 6.18 0.56
N LEU A 765 12.13 6.70 1.77
CA LEU A 765 11.44 7.93 2.18
C LEU A 765 11.84 9.11 1.29
N ASN A 766 13.08 9.15 0.80
CA ASN A 766 13.53 10.19 -0.15
C ASN A 766 12.90 10.02 -1.56
N ASP A 767 12.64 8.79 -2.03
CA ASP A 767 11.87 8.53 -3.27
C ASP A 767 10.40 8.93 -3.17
N ILE A 768 9.85 9.01 -1.95
CA ILE A 768 8.47 9.44 -1.68
C ILE A 768 8.47 10.97 -1.53
N LYS A 769 9.34 11.51 -0.65
CA LYS A 769 9.61 12.94 -0.43
C LYS A 769 9.69 13.69 -1.75
N ASN A 770 10.57 13.23 -2.64
CA ASN A 770 10.92 13.88 -3.91
C ASN A 770 9.98 13.52 -5.08
N LEU A 771 8.88 12.79 -4.85
CA LEU A 771 7.98 12.38 -5.92
C LEU A 771 7.20 13.59 -6.45
N LYS A 772 7.61 14.13 -7.60
CA LYS A 772 6.93 15.24 -8.27
C LYS A 772 5.51 14.86 -8.72
N ILE A 773 4.55 15.72 -8.39
CA ILE A 773 3.13 15.52 -8.66
C ILE A 773 2.84 15.92 -10.11
N LYS A 774 2.63 14.92 -10.97
CA LYS A 774 2.12 15.15 -12.33
C LYS A 774 0.59 15.04 -12.36
N LEU A 775 -0.04 16.16 -12.71
CA LEU A 775 -1.44 16.28 -13.12
C LEU A 775 -1.47 16.55 -14.63
N PRO A 776 -2.50 16.11 -15.38
CA PRO A 776 -2.56 16.38 -16.81
C PRO A 776 -2.73 17.88 -17.06
N ASP A 777 -2.00 18.42 -18.04
CA ASP A 777 -1.95 19.84 -18.39
C ASP A 777 -3.36 20.38 -18.72
N VAL A 778 -4.21 19.55 -19.32
CA VAL A 778 -5.62 19.83 -19.58
C VAL A 778 -6.38 20.18 -18.29
N VAL A 779 -6.13 19.48 -17.18
CA VAL A 779 -6.77 19.73 -15.88
C VAL A 779 -6.22 21.01 -15.26
N LEU A 780 -4.89 21.21 -15.30
CA LEU A 780 -4.25 22.43 -14.80
C LEU A 780 -4.75 23.68 -15.53
N LYS A 781 -4.88 23.60 -16.85
CA LYS A 781 -5.41 24.66 -17.71
C LYS A 781 -6.90 24.95 -17.48
N HIS A 782 -7.72 23.93 -17.18
CA HIS A 782 -9.13 24.13 -16.82
C HIS A 782 -9.30 24.77 -15.43
N LEU A 783 -8.44 24.44 -14.47
CA LEU A 783 -8.43 25.06 -13.14
C LEU A 783 -7.73 26.43 -13.12
N GLY A 784 -7.02 26.80 -14.19
CA GLY A 784 -6.23 28.03 -14.26
C GLY A 784 -5.07 28.06 -13.28
N ILE A 785 -4.45 26.90 -13.00
CA ILE A 785 -3.32 26.76 -12.06
C ILE A 785 -2.03 26.56 -12.84
N GLU A 786 -1.30 27.64 -13.03
CA GLU A 786 0.08 27.62 -13.50
C GLU A 786 1.02 27.17 -12.35
N ASN A 787 2.14 26.53 -12.70
CA ASN A 787 3.19 26.08 -11.77
C ASN A 787 2.83 24.98 -10.73
N LEU A 788 1.72 24.25 -10.91
CA LEU A 788 1.50 22.99 -10.15
C LEU A 788 2.44 21.86 -10.63
N GLU A 789 2.87 21.89 -11.89
CA GLU A 789 3.96 21.06 -12.41
C GLU A 789 5.30 21.50 -11.81
N ASN A 790 5.62 21.00 -10.62
CA ASN A 790 6.97 20.64 -10.14
C ASN A 790 6.98 20.23 -8.66
N LEU A 791 5.93 20.60 -7.89
CA LEU A 791 5.82 20.31 -6.46
C LEU A 791 5.99 18.81 -6.19
N THR A 792 6.81 18.52 -5.19
CA THR A 792 7.02 17.21 -4.60
C THR A 792 5.94 16.88 -3.56
N ILE A 793 5.87 15.62 -3.11
CA ILE A 793 4.94 15.23 -2.04
C ILE A 793 5.24 15.97 -0.74
N LEU A 794 6.51 16.18 -0.38
CA LEU A 794 6.83 16.91 0.85
C LEU A 794 6.35 18.37 0.79
N GLU A 795 6.63 19.08 -0.31
CA GLU A 795 6.21 20.48 -0.45
C GLU A 795 4.68 20.61 -0.43
N LEU A 796 3.94 19.69 -1.08
CA LEU A 796 2.48 19.68 -0.98
C LEU A 796 2.01 19.45 0.46
N LEU A 797 2.58 18.48 1.18
CA LEU A 797 2.21 18.18 2.56
C LEU A 797 2.56 19.32 3.52
N GLN A 798 3.70 19.99 3.33
CA GLN A 798 4.07 21.21 4.07
C GLN A 798 3.09 22.37 3.80
N ILE A 799 2.67 22.58 2.55
CA ILE A 799 1.67 23.60 2.19
C ILE A 799 0.31 23.30 2.86
N ILE A 800 -0.17 22.06 2.79
CA ILE A 800 -1.44 21.66 3.42
C ILE A 800 -1.34 21.74 4.95
N SER A 801 -0.23 21.24 5.52
CA SER A 801 0.08 21.32 6.96
C SER A 801 0.02 22.76 7.47
N LYS A 802 0.68 23.70 6.79
CA LYS A 802 0.65 25.12 7.14
C LYS A 802 -0.77 25.64 7.25
N TYR A 803 -1.60 25.45 6.22
CA TYR A 803 -2.95 26.03 6.19
C TYR A 803 -3.93 25.35 7.16
N ILE A 804 -3.81 24.03 7.38
CA ILE A 804 -4.56 23.35 8.46
C ILE A 804 -4.17 23.93 9.82
N ASN A 805 -2.87 24.10 10.09
CA ASN A 805 -2.40 24.63 11.38
C ASN A 805 -2.76 26.11 11.58
N GLU A 806 -2.77 26.93 10.52
CA GLU A 806 -3.25 28.31 10.57
C GLU A 806 -4.78 28.39 10.79
N PHE A 807 -5.56 27.56 10.11
CA PHE A 807 -7.02 27.49 10.31
C PHE A 807 -7.38 27.03 11.73
N ASN A 808 -6.74 25.96 12.22
CA ASN A 808 -6.99 25.38 13.55
C ASN A 808 -6.64 26.37 14.67
N LYS A 809 -5.62 27.22 14.50
CA LYS A 809 -5.30 28.32 15.45
C LYS A 809 -6.45 29.33 15.59
N HIS A 810 -7.17 29.63 14.50
CA HIS A 810 -8.31 30.54 14.50
C HIS A 810 -9.64 29.82 14.83
N ASN A 811 -9.68 28.49 14.71
CA ASN A 811 -10.86 27.66 14.92
C ASN A 811 -10.56 26.48 15.88
N PRO A 812 -10.12 26.72 17.13
CA PRO A 812 -9.61 25.67 18.03
C PRO A 812 -10.63 24.58 18.42
N ASN A 813 -11.93 24.82 18.16
CA ASN A 813 -13.00 23.84 18.35
C ASN A 813 -13.37 23.04 17.08
N LYS A 814 -12.71 23.30 15.93
CA LYS A 814 -12.90 22.54 14.68
C LYS A 814 -11.69 21.64 14.44
N SER A 815 -11.89 20.33 14.45
CA SER A 815 -10.87 19.33 14.14
C SER A 815 -11.19 18.63 12.82
N LEU A 816 -10.21 18.53 11.91
CA LEU A 816 -10.38 17.80 10.65
C LEU A 816 -10.32 16.28 10.89
N THR A 817 -11.43 15.72 11.35
CA THR A 817 -11.58 14.28 11.63
C THR A 817 -12.58 13.61 10.70
N PHE A 818 -12.34 12.35 10.33
CA PHE A 818 -13.20 11.59 9.41
C PHE A 818 -13.40 10.15 9.91
N ASP A 819 -14.64 9.63 9.89
CA ASP A 819 -14.95 8.25 10.26
C ASP A 819 -14.69 7.31 9.08
N LEU A 820 -13.89 6.27 9.30
CA LEU A 820 -13.45 5.34 8.27
C LEU A 820 -14.58 4.43 7.74
N SER A 821 -15.65 4.19 8.52
CA SER A 821 -16.80 3.38 8.09
C SER A 821 -17.42 3.88 6.78
N SER A 822 -17.41 5.19 6.57
CA SER A 822 -17.84 5.92 5.38
C SER A 822 -17.14 5.46 4.09
N ILE A 823 -15.84 5.15 4.19
CA ILE A 823 -15.05 4.58 3.07
C ILE A 823 -15.47 3.13 2.84
N GLY A 824 -15.76 2.38 3.90
CA GLY A 824 -16.34 1.03 3.82
C GLY A 824 -17.63 1.00 3.01
N TYR A 825 -18.60 1.87 3.35
CA TYR A 825 -19.86 2.01 2.60
C TYR A 825 -19.63 2.40 1.13
N PHE A 826 -18.72 3.33 0.84
CA PHE A 826 -18.41 3.72 -0.54
C PHE A 826 -17.78 2.57 -1.34
N LEU A 827 -16.77 1.89 -0.79
CA LEU A 827 -16.14 0.72 -1.41
C LEU A 827 -17.14 -0.43 -1.61
N LYS A 828 -18.09 -0.62 -0.68
CA LYS A 828 -19.18 -1.60 -0.81
C LYS A 828 -20.06 -1.27 -2.02
N ALA A 829 -20.48 -0.03 -2.19
CA ALA A 829 -21.25 0.39 -3.36
C ALA A 829 -20.47 0.30 -4.69
N LEU A 830 -19.14 0.48 -4.70
CA LEU A 830 -18.29 0.20 -5.88
C LEU A 830 -18.22 -1.30 -6.23
N SER A 831 -18.55 -2.19 -5.29
CA SER A 831 -18.55 -3.64 -5.49
C SER A 831 -19.90 -4.23 -5.94
N SER A 832 -20.96 -3.41 -5.92
CA SER A 832 -22.31 -3.83 -6.32
C SER A 832 -22.35 -4.34 -7.77
N LYS A 833 -23.17 -5.35 -7.98
CA LYS A 833 -23.36 -6.03 -9.27
C LYS A 833 -24.80 -5.89 -9.76
N VAL A 834 -24.99 -6.17 -11.04
CA VAL A 834 -26.29 -6.28 -11.67
C VAL A 834 -26.38 -7.58 -12.48
N ASP A 835 -27.55 -8.20 -12.44
CA ASP A 835 -28.00 -9.10 -13.50
C ASP A 835 -28.99 -8.33 -14.39
N ILE A 836 -28.82 -8.41 -15.71
CA ILE A 836 -29.66 -7.73 -16.70
C ILE A 836 -30.35 -8.80 -17.53
N THR A 837 -31.68 -8.76 -17.60
CA THR A 837 -32.46 -9.56 -18.56
C THR A 837 -32.96 -8.63 -19.67
N TYR A 838 -32.58 -8.91 -20.90
CA TYR A 838 -32.99 -8.16 -22.08
C TYR A 838 -34.35 -8.64 -22.63
N SER A 839 -35.03 -7.80 -23.40
CA SER A 839 -36.32 -8.07 -24.04
C SER A 839 -36.27 -9.21 -25.07
N ASN A 840 -35.10 -9.50 -25.64
CA ASN A 840 -34.87 -10.66 -26.51
C ASN A 840 -34.58 -11.97 -25.72
N GLY A 841 -34.60 -11.94 -24.39
CA GLY A 841 -34.33 -13.09 -23.52
C GLY A 841 -32.86 -13.34 -23.20
N LYS A 842 -31.91 -12.59 -23.78
CA LYS A 842 -30.50 -12.58 -23.37
C LYS A 842 -30.39 -12.20 -21.89
N LYS A 843 -29.40 -12.80 -21.21
CA LYS A 843 -29.04 -12.46 -19.83
C LYS A 843 -27.56 -12.12 -19.74
N GLU A 844 -27.24 -11.10 -18.95
CA GLU A 844 -25.89 -10.83 -18.47
C GLU A 844 -25.90 -10.82 -16.95
N GLU A 845 -25.18 -11.75 -16.32
CA GLU A 845 -25.20 -11.95 -14.88
C GLU A 845 -23.90 -11.46 -14.22
N ASN A 846 -24.02 -10.97 -12.98
CA ASN A 846 -22.91 -10.58 -12.11
C ASN A 846 -21.99 -9.47 -12.66
N LYS A 847 -22.46 -8.67 -13.63
CA LYS A 847 -21.76 -7.52 -14.21
C LYS A 847 -21.59 -6.43 -13.13
N ASN A 848 -20.42 -5.79 -13.02
CA ASN A 848 -20.26 -4.70 -12.04
C ASN A 848 -21.15 -3.50 -12.44
N LEU A 849 -21.82 -2.89 -11.46
CA LEU A 849 -22.78 -1.80 -11.66
C LEU A 849 -22.19 -0.62 -12.44
N ILE A 850 -20.95 -0.20 -12.12
CA ILE A 850 -20.27 0.92 -12.78
C ILE A 850 -19.78 0.54 -14.18
N LYS A 851 -19.44 -0.74 -14.40
CA LYS A 851 -19.10 -1.27 -15.73
C LYS A 851 -20.33 -1.29 -16.65
N ALA A 852 -21.48 -1.76 -16.15
CA ALA A 852 -22.74 -1.72 -16.88
C ALA A 852 -23.13 -0.27 -17.26
N LEU A 853 -23.09 0.65 -16.29
CA LEU A 853 -23.33 2.08 -16.50
C LEU A 853 -22.49 2.71 -17.62
N TYR A 854 -21.18 2.45 -17.64
CA TYR A 854 -20.26 3.06 -18.61
C TYR A 854 -20.39 2.49 -20.02
N ASP A 855 -20.63 1.17 -20.14
CA ASP A 855 -20.77 0.53 -21.45
C ASP A 855 -22.06 1.00 -22.14
N ASP A 856 -23.17 1.09 -21.39
CA ASP A 856 -24.50 1.46 -21.89
C ASP A 856 -24.74 2.99 -22.00
N LEU A 857 -23.70 3.83 -21.87
CA LEU A 857 -23.85 5.29 -21.98
C LEU A 857 -24.51 5.77 -23.29
N ASP A 858 -24.50 4.98 -24.37
CA ASP A 858 -25.14 5.34 -25.64
C ASP A 858 -26.67 5.24 -25.60
N SER A 859 -27.25 4.46 -24.67
CA SER A 859 -28.71 4.38 -24.52
C SER A 859 -29.33 5.69 -24.00
N PHE A 860 -28.54 6.58 -23.41
CA PHE A 860 -29.03 7.85 -22.87
C PHE A 860 -29.13 8.98 -23.91
N ASN A 861 -28.78 8.71 -25.18
CA ASN A 861 -29.06 9.59 -26.30
C ASN A 861 -30.55 9.47 -26.70
N HIS A 862 -31.30 10.58 -26.63
CA HIS A 862 -32.73 10.62 -26.97
C HIS A 862 -33.05 10.15 -28.40
N ASN A 863 -32.09 10.29 -29.34
CA ASN A 863 -32.21 9.79 -30.71
C ASN A 863 -32.44 8.26 -30.75
N ASN A 864 -31.98 7.52 -29.74
CA ASN A 864 -32.19 6.08 -29.59
C ASN A 864 -33.55 5.71 -28.97
N ASP A 865 -34.30 6.67 -28.42
CA ASP A 865 -35.68 6.48 -27.96
C ASP A 865 -36.64 6.60 -29.16
N GLU A 866 -36.52 7.71 -29.91
CA GLU A 866 -37.37 8.05 -31.06
C GLU A 866 -37.24 7.09 -32.25
N ASN A 867 -36.07 6.45 -32.45
CA ASN A 867 -35.83 5.57 -33.60
C ASN A 867 -35.34 4.16 -33.20
N PRO A 868 -36.27 3.25 -32.80
CA PRO A 868 -35.90 1.92 -32.29
C PRO A 868 -35.26 0.98 -33.33
N ARG A 869 -35.21 1.34 -34.62
CA ARG A 869 -34.62 0.49 -35.67
C ARG A 869 -33.09 0.50 -35.70
N ASN A 870 -32.45 1.56 -35.20
CA ASN A 870 -30.99 1.71 -35.19
C ASN A 870 -30.38 1.53 -33.78
N ARG A 871 -31.19 1.13 -32.80
CA ARG A 871 -30.80 1.02 -31.39
C ARG A 871 -29.82 -0.16 -31.18
N PRO A 872 -28.66 0.03 -30.51
CA PRO A 872 -27.75 -1.06 -30.16
C PRO A 872 -28.42 -2.17 -29.34
N GLU A 873 -28.03 -3.43 -29.51
CA GLU A 873 -28.67 -4.56 -28.82
C GLU A 873 -28.63 -4.41 -27.29
N ASP A 874 -27.46 -4.07 -26.74
CA ASP A 874 -27.19 -3.97 -25.30
C ASP A 874 -27.83 -2.73 -24.61
N SER A 875 -28.53 -1.88 -25.37
CA SER A 875 -29.13 -0.63 -24.92
C SER A 875 -30.13 -0.79 -23.75
N PHE A 876 -30.07 0.09 -22.74
CA PHE A 876 -31.05 0.17 -21.64
C PHE A 876 -32.51 -0.01 -22.07
N TYR A 877 -32.94 0.63 -23.17
CA TYR A 877 -34.34 0.55 -23.59
C TYR A 877 -34.77 -0.89 -23.93
N ASN A 878 -33.82 -1.73 -24.32
CA ASN A 878 -34.00 -3.17 -24.55
C ASN A 878 -33.90 -4.01 -23.26
N TRP A 879 -33.64 -3.42 -22.09
CA TRP A 879 -33.69 -4.14 -20.81
C TRP A 879 -35.15 -4.34 -20.36
N LYS A 880 -35.44 -5.53 -19.83
CA LYS A 880 -36.77 -5.98 -19.36
C LYS A 880 -36.88 -5.91 -17.83
N SER A 881 -35.93 -6.53 -17.12
CA SER A 881 -35.74 -6.37 -15.66
C SER A 881 -34.25 -6.37 -15.30
N VAL A 882 -33.95 -5.82 -14.13
CA VAL A 882 -32.59 -5.77 -13.54
C VAL A 882 -32.66 -6.28 -12.12
N VAL A 883 -31.75 -7.17 -11.72
CA VAL A 883 -31.55 -7.55 -10.32
C VAL A 883 -30.32 -6.84 -9.80
N LEU A 884 -30.49 -5.89 -8.86
CA LEU A 884 -29.39 -5.24 -8.16
C LEU A 884 -28.88 -6.17 -7.06
N LYS A 885 -27.61 -6.58 -7.15
CA LYS A 885 -26.90 -7.39 -6.15
C LYS A 885 -26.03 -6.46 -5.29
N LEU A 886 -26.50 -6.13 -4.10
CA LEU A 886 -26.00 -5.02 -3.28
C LEU A 886 -25.06 -5.45 -2.14
N GLY A 887 -24.62 -6.72 -2.15
CA GLY A 887 -23.78 -7.33 -1.12
C GLY A 887 -24.58 -8.04 -0.03
N ASP A 888 -23.91 -8.90 0.75
CA ASP A 888 -24.45 -9.58 1.93
C ASP A 888 -25.78 -10.35 1.72
N GLY A 889 -26.02 -10.86 0.50
CA GLY A 889 -27.25 -11.56 0.13
C GLY A 889 -28.44 -10.64 -0.20
N ILE A 890 -28.25 -9.32 -0.21
CA ILE A 890 -29.29 -8.34 -0.56
C ILE A 890 -29.40 -8.26 -2.09
N GLU A 891 -30.53 -8.75 -2.60
CA GLU A 891 -30.92 -8.62 -4.01
C GLU A 891 -32.24 -7.83 -4.12
N LYS A 892 -32.33 -6.91 -5.10
CA LYS A 892 -33.56 -6.16 -5.41
C LYS A 892 -33.82 -6.21 -6.91
N GLU A 893 -34.85 -6.95 -7.33
CA GLU A 893 -35.34 -6.90 -8.71
C GLU A 893 -36.11 -5.60 -8.97
N ILE A 894 -35.91 -5.05 -10.17
CA ILE A 894 -36.54 -3.82 -10.64
C ILE A 894 -37.14 -4.08 -12.03
N TYR A 895 -38.47 -4.03 -12.08
CA TYR A 895 -39.28 -4.21 -13.27
C TYR A 895 -39.42 -2.90 -14.03
N LEU A 896 -38.67 -2.75 -15.14
CA LEU A 896 -38.52 -1.47 -15.84
C LEU A 896 -39.79 -1.02 -16.58
N ASN A 897 -40.71 -1.94 -16.89
CA ASN A 897 -42.00 -1.65 -17.51
C ASN A 897 -42.93 -0.80 -16.63
N LEU A 898 -42.77 -0.82 -15.30
CA LEU A 898 -43.50 0.06 -14.38
C LEU A 898 -42.95 1.49 -14.35
N ILE A 899 -41.74 1.70 -14.87
CA ILE A 899 -40.94 2.91 -14.68
C ILE A 899 -40.80 3.71 -15.98
N LYS A 900 -40.76 3.03 -17.14
CA LYS A 900 -40.69 3.63 -18.49
C LYS A 900 -41.86 4.57 -18.85
N ASN A 901 -42.91 4.64 -18.03
CA ASN A 901 -44.05 5.56 -18.21
C ASN A 901 -43.88 6.91 -17.49
N ASP A 902 -42.90 7.06 -16.58
CA ASP A 902 -42.56 8.33 -15.94
C ASP A 902 -41.27 8.89 -16.56
N PHE A 903 -41.41 9.90 -17.42
CA PHE A 903 -40.29 10.59 -18.07
C PHE A 903 -39.30 11.25 -17.08
N SER A 904 -39.66 11.38 -15.80
CA SER A 904 -38.76 11.85 -14.74
C SER A 904 -37.89 10.75 -14.11
N TYR A 905 -38.04 9.49 -14.54
CA TYR A 905 -37.44 8.32 -13.88
C TYR A 905 -36.47 7.52 -14.77
N SER A 906 -35.24 8.02 -14.84
CA SER A 906 -34.20 7.50 -15.75
C SER A 906 -33.37 6.35 -15.15
N PRO A 907 -32.56 5.63 -15.97
CA PRO A 907 -31.70 4.56 -15.46
C PRO A 907 -30.67 5.07 -14.45
N LEU A 908 -30.16 6.30 -14.60
CA LEU A 908 -29.21 6.88 -13.64
C LEU A 908 -29.84 7.05 -12.24
N HIS A 909 -31.15 7.30 -12.14
CA HIS A 909 -31.84 7.35 -10.85
C HIS A 909 -31.86 5.96 -10.19
N LEU A 910 -32.22 4.92 -10.94
CA LEU A 910 -32.23 3.54 -10.45
C LEU A 910 -30.84 3.02 -10.08
N LEU A 911 -29.82 3.36 -10.87
CA LEU A 911 -28.46 2.85 -10.73
C LEU A 911 -27.63 3.64 -9.70
N LEU A 912 -28.03 4.88 -9.38
CA LEU A 912 -27.64 5.54 -8.13
C LEU A 912 -28.52 5.13 -6.93
N GLY A 913 -29.62 4.41 -7.15
CA GLY A 913 -30.48 3.92 -6.08
C GLY A 913 -31.33 5.00 -5.41
N ILE A 914 -31.81 5.99 -6.17
CA ILE A 914 -32.89 6.88 -5.71
C ILE A 914 -34.19 6.08 -5.72
N ASP A 915 -34.92 6.08 -4.61
CA ASP A 915 -36.20 5.37 -4.48
C ASP A 915 -37.36 6.17 -5.09
N LEU A 916 -38.43 5.49 -5.53
CA LEU A 916 -39.49 6.06 -6.38
C LEU A 916 -40.11 7.36 -5.82
N ASN A 917 -40.25 7.45 -4.50
CA ASN A 917 -40.79 8.62 -3.81
C ASN A 917 -39.82 9.82 -3.73
N LYS A 918 -38.57 9.68 -4.20
CA LYS A 918 -37.49 10.69 -4.24
C LYS A 918 -37.08 11.34 -2.90
N VAL A 919 -37.61 10.83 -1.77
CA VAL A 919 -37.27 11.26 -0.40
C VAL A 919 -36.06 10.48 0.17
N GLN A 920 -35.79 9.27 -0.30
CA GLN A 920 -34.78 8.37 0.27
C GLN A 920 -33.90 7.67 -0.78
N TYR A 921 -32.71 7.22 -0.37
CA TYR A 921 -31.86 6.32 -1.16
C TYR A 921 -32.08 4.85 -0.71
N ILE A 922 -32.03 3.93 -1.67
CA ILE A 922 -32.02 2.48 -1.45
C ILE A 922 -30.69 2.08 -0.79
N LYS A 923 -30.73 1.43 0.38
CA LYS A 923 -29.52 1.05 1.13
C LYS A 923 -28.50 0.26 0.30
N ASN A 924 -27.21 0.45 0.59
CA ASN A 924 -26.05 -0.16 -0.09
C ASN A 924 -25.85 0.22 -1.58
N THR A 925 -26.63 1.16 -2.12
CA THR A 925 -26.40 1.70 -3.48
C THR A 925 -25.38 2.84 -3.48
N ILE A 926 -24.93 3.27 -4.68
CA ILE A 926 -23.94 4.35 -4.84
C ILE A 926 -24.49 5.69 -4.29
N GLY A 927 -25.77 6.00 -4.49
CA GLY A 927 -26.40 7.19 -3.93
C GLY A 927 -26.51 7.14 -2.40
N TYR A 928 -26.86 5.99 -1.83
CA TYR A 928 -26.86 5.82 -0.36
C TYR A 928 -25.46 5.96 0.24
N ALA A 929 -24.43 5.40 -0.41
CA ALA A 929 -23.05 5.50 0.05
C ALA A 929 -22.47 6.91 -0.13
N LEU A 930 -22.82 7.62 -1.20
CA LEU A 930 -22.54 9.06 -1.34
C LEU A 930 -23.25 9.85 -0.25
N GLY A 931 -24.54 9.57 0.01
CA GLY A 931 -25.30 10.18 1.09
C GLY A 931 -24.65 9.98 2.47
N THR A 932 -24.09 8.79 2.71
CA THR A 932 -23.36 8.47 3.95
C THR A 932 -22.04 9.25 4.07
N LEU A 933 -21.45 9.66 2.94
CA LEU A 933 -20.13 10.29 2.87
C LEU A 933 -20.17 11.83 2.78
N VAL A 934 -21.27 12.42 2.25
CA VAL A 934 -21.40 13.88 2.08
C VAL A 934 -22.69 14.49 2.64
N GLY A 935 -23.51 13.73 3.37
CA GLY A 935 -24.81 14.17 3.89
C GLY A 935 -25.97 13.83 2.98
N GLY A 936 -27.20 14.17 3.36
CA GLY A 936 -28.38 13.99 2.49
C GLY A 936 -29.07 12.62 2.58
N ILE A 937 -28.94 11.93 3.72
CA ILE A 937 -29.87 10.85 4.13
C ILE A 937 -30.95 11.44 5.05
N THR A 938 -32.12 10.81 5.13
CA THR A 938 -33.21 11.15 6.06
C THR A 938 -32.83 10.95 7.53
N ILE A 939 -33.48 11.68 8.43
CA ILE A 939 -33.21 11.68 9.88
C ILE A 939 -33.43 10.30 10.55
N ASP A 940 -34.35 9.51 10.00
CA ASP A 940 -34.74 8.20 10.53
C ASP A 940 -33.79 7.05 10.11
N ASP A 941 -32.73 7.33 9.33
CA ASP A 941 -31.76 6.32 8.94
C ASP A 941 -30.62 6.17 9.97
N GLU A 942 -30.21 4.92 10.20
CA GLU A 942 -29.13 4.55 11.13
C GLU A 942 -27.79 5.27 10.88
N ASN A 943 -27.54 5.72 9.64
CA ASN A 943 -26.32 6.44 9.26
C ASN A 943 -26.50 7.97 9.19
N TYR A 944 -27.65 8.54 9.57
CA TYR A 944 -27.89 9.99 9.50
C TYR A 944 -26.83 10.83 10.24
N ASN A 945 -26.49 10.44 11.47
CA ASN A 945 -25.48 11.15 12.27
C ASN A 945 -24.08 11.03 11.64
N LEU A 946 -23.73 9.85 11.11
CA LEU A 946 -22.48 9.63 10.37
C LEU A 946 -22.41 10.52 9.11
N ALA A 947 -23.51 10.60 8.36
CA ALA A 947 -23.64 11.43 7.17
C ALA A 947 -23.45 12.94 7.48
N ASN A 948 -24.05 13.43 8.56
CA ASN A 948 -23.84 14.80 9.05
C ASN A 948 -22.38 15.03 9.48
N GLU A 949 -21.81 14.15 10.32
CA GLU A 949 -20.42 14.27 10.80
C GLU A 949 -19.40 14.29 9.64
N ASN A 950 -19.64 13.51 8.59
CA ASN A 950 -18.82 13.50 7.38
C ASN A 950 -19.03 14.78 6.53
N ARG A 951 -20.27 15.22 6.33
CA ARG A 951 -20.57 16.48 5.63
C ARG A 951 -19.86 17.64 6.30
N ASP A 952 -19.93 17.73 7.63
CA ASP A 952 -19.35 18.82 8.42
C ASP A 952 -17.80 18.79 8.37
N ALA A 953 -17.20 17.61 8.26
CA ALA A 953 -15.77 17.44 7.97
C ALA A 953 -15.38 17.92 6.56
N VAL A 954 -16.18 17.60 5.52
CA VAL A 954 -15.93 18.07 4.14
C VAL A 954 -16.16 19.58 4.01
N ILE A 955 -17.20 20.13 4.66
CA ILE A 955 -17.41 21.58 4.81
C ILE A 955 -16.19 22.23 5.49
N THR A 956 -15.61 21.59 6.51
CA THR A 956 -14.39 22.10 7.16
C THR A 956 -13.18 22.14 6.20
N ILE A 957 -13.04 21.19 5.26
CA ILE A 957 -12.03 21.28 4.19
C ILE A 957 -12.27 22.50 3.30
N PHE A 958 -13.51 22.74 2.87
CA PHE A 958 -13.85 23.93 2.07
C PHE A 958 -13.67 25.23 2.86
N ALA A 959 -13.92 25.25 4.16
CA ALA A 959 -13.64 26.39 5.04
C ALA A 959 -12.13 26.68 5.16
N ILE A 960 -11.27 25.65 5.26
CA ILE A 960 -9.80 25.79 5.23
C ILE A 960 -9.35 26.40 3.88
N ILE A 961 -9.93 25.94 2.77
CA ILE A 961 -9.64 26.48 1.42
C ILE A 961 -10.08 27.95 1.32
N ASN A 962 -11.31 28.28 1.72
CA ASN A 962 -11.83 29.65 1.75
C ASN A 962 -10.94 30.59 2.59
N PHE A 963 -10.55 30.18 3.79
CA PHE A 963 -9.65 30.92 4.68
C PHE A 963 -8.27 31.15 4.03
N THR A 964 -7.70 30.11 3.40
CA THR A 964 -6.44 30.18 2.68
C THR A 964 -6.47 31.20 1.54
N LEU A 965 -7.52 31.15 0.71
CA LEU A 965 -7.69 32.05 -0.43
C LEU A 965 -7.91 33.50 0.01
N GLN A 966 -8.71 33.73 1.06
CA GLN A 966 -8.95 35.06 1.62
C GLN A 966 -7.68 35.69 2.21
N ASN A 967 -6.87 34.91 2.93
CA ASN A 967 -5.57 35.38 3.44
C ASN A 967 -4.62 35.74 2.29
N GLN A 968 -4.52 34.90 1.25
CA GLN A 968 -3.67 35.17 0.09
C GLN A 968 -4.15 36.41 -0.69
N VAL A 969 -5.45 36.61 -0.85
CA VAL A 969 -6.04 37.82 -1.45
C VAL A 969 -5.72 39.07 -0.61
N SER A 970 -5.75 38.97 0.72
CA SER A 970 -5.38 40.07 1.62
C SER A 970 -3.90 40.46 1.48
N ILE A 971 -3.00 39.46 1.42
CA ILE A 971 -1.57 39.66 1.18
C ILE A 971 -1.32 40.32 -0.19
N LEU A 972 -1.93 39.80 -1.26
CA LEU A 972 -1.77 40.36 -2.60
C LEU A 972 -2.32 41.79 -2.70
N LYS A 973 -3.49 42.08 -2.12
CA LYS A 973 -4.06 43.45 -2.08
C LYS A 973 -3.22 44.41 -1.24
N ASN A 974 -2.50 43.94 -0.22
CA ASN A 974 -1.57 44.77 0.56
C ASN A 974 -0.26 45.06 -0.22
N LEU A 975 0.29 44.08 -0.94
CA LEU A 975 1.43 44.29 -1.82
C LEU A 975 1.08 45.21 -3.02
N GLU A 976 -0.12 45.05 -3.58
CA GLU A 976 -0.66 45.94 -4.61
C GLU A 976 -0.87 47.37 -4.06
N TYR A 977 -1.42 47.52 -2.85
CA TYR A 977 -1.52 48.80 -2.13
C TYR A 977 -0.16 49.49 -1.95
N GLN A 978 0.86 48.75 -1.50
CA GLN A 978 2.21 49.28 -1.29
C GLN A 978 2.85 49.79 -2.58
N LYS A 979 2.67 49.09 -3.71
CA LYS A 979 3.12 49.56 -5.03
C LYS A 979 2.31 50.75 -5.55
N ALA A 980 0.98 50.66 -5.48
CA ALA A 980 0.08 51.63 -6.12
C ALA A 980 0.01 52.98 -5.38
N GLY A 981 0.25 53.01 -4.06
CA GLY A 981 0.20 54.22 -3.22
C GLY A 981 1.13 55.37 -3.64
N VAL A 982 2.13 55.11 -4.48
CA VAL A 982 2.99 56.14 -5.09
C VAL A 982 2.24 56.96 -6.16
N TYR A 983 1.33 56.33 -6.92
CA TYR A 983 0.63 56.94 -8.04
C TYR A 983 -0.69 57.62 -7.67
N TYR A 984 -1.15 57.47 -6.43
CA TYR A 984 -2.42 58.02 -5.92
C TYR A 984 -2.28 59.33 -5.13
N LYS A 985 -1.07 59.90 -5.02
CA LYS A 985 -0.91 61.25 -4.47
C LYS A 985 -1.38 62.28 -5.50
N LYS A 986 -2.08 63.31 -5.04
CA LYS A 986 -2.55 64.44 -5.86
C LYS A 986 -1.50 64.97 -6.85
N ASP A 987 -0.27 65.18 -6.38
CA ASP A 987 0.82 65.73 -7.18
C ASP A 987 1.50 64.73 -8.14
N SER A 988 1.15 63.44 -8.11
CA SER A 988 1.71 62.42 -9.02
C SER A 988 1.26 62.58 -10.47
N TRP A 989 0.19 63.34 -10.73
CA TRP A 989 -0.37 63.59 -12.06
C TRP A 989 -0.81 65.05 -12.24
N LYS A 990 -0.77 65.54 -13.49
CA LYS A 990 -1.25 66.87 -13.88
C LYS A 990 -2.15 66.78 -15.11
N THR A 991 -3.28 67.49 -15.09
CA THR A 991 -4.15 67.70 -16.25
C THR A 991 -3.91 69.07 -16.89
N GLN A 992 -4.12 69.19 -18.20
CA GLN A 992 -4.09 70.46 -18.92
C GLN A 992 -5.04 70.41 -20.12
N LEU A 993 -6.08 71.26 -20.14
CA LEU A 993 -7.02 71.36 -21.26
C LEU A 993 -6.31 71.77 -22.56
N ILE A 994 -6.67 71.12 -23.67
CA ILE A 994 -6.19 71.44 -25.03
C ILE A 994 -7.28 72.16 -25.82
N LYS A 995 -8.50 71.61 -25.82
CA LYS A 995 -9.70 72.21 -26.43
C LYS A 995 -10.99 71.62 -25.85
N SER A 996 -12.09 72.37 -25.93
CA SER A 996 -13.43 71.93 -25.56
C SER A 996 -14.48 72.54 -26.48
N SER A 997 -15.44 71.72 -26.91
CA SER A 997 -16.69 72.08 -27.60
C SER A 997 -17.83 71.24 -27.02
N ASP A 998 -19.06 71.41 -27.50
CA ASP A 998 -20.22 70.59 -27.05
C ASP A 998 -20.17 69.12 -27.48
N LYS A 999 -19.29 68.77 -28.44
CA LYS A 999 -19.13 67.42 -29.00
C LYS A 999 -17.79 66.74 -28.68
N GLU A 1000 -16.76 67.50 -28.32
CA GLU A 1000 -15.41 66.97 -28.08
C GLU A 1000 -14.66 67.80 -27.01
N ILE A 1001 -14.01 67.14 -26.06
CA ILE A 1001 -13.06 67.74 -25.11
C ILE A 1001 -11.73 66.97 -25.22
N LYS A 1002 -10.60 67.67 -25.36
CA LYS A 1002 -9.26 67.08 -25.33
C LYS A 1002 -8.41 67.71 -24.24
N TYR A 1003 -7.68 66.89 -23.51
CA TYR A 1003 -6.72 67.35 -22.50
C TYR A 1003 -5.44 66.49 -22.48
N HIS A 1004 -4.33 67.07 -22.06
CA HIS A 1004 -3.14 66.33 -21.69
C HIS A 1004 -3.30 65.79 -20.27
N LEU A 1005 -2.97 64.51 -20.08
CA LEU A 1005 -2.71 63.88 -18.80
C LEU A 1005 -1.21 63.60 -18.72
N ILE A 1006 -0.55 64.14 -17.69
CA ILE A 1006 0.89 64.08 -17.52
C ILE A 1006 1.19 63.40 -16.18
N ARG A 1007 2.07 62.39 -16.19
CA ARG A 1007 2.60 61.75 -14.98
C ARG A 1007 3.87 62.47 -14.54
N ASN A 1008 3.87 62.95 -13.29
CA ASN A 1008 4.99 63.71 -12.73
C ASN A 1008 6.10 62.80 -12.15
N LEU A 1009 5.79 61.53 -11.89
CA LEU A 1009 6.73 60.53 -11.39
C LEU A 1009 7.19 59.57 -12.51
N THR A 1010 8.45 59.14 -12.44
CA THR A 1010 9.00 58.07 -13.30
C THR A 1010 8.83 56.71 -12.65
N SER A 1011 8.34 55.73 -13.42
CA SER A 1011 8.22 54.33 -12.98
C SER A 1011 9.52 53.55 -13.20
N GLU A 1012 9.72 52.51 -12.40
CA GLU A 1012 10.78 51.51 -12.60
C GLU A 1012 10.40 50.45 -13.65
N ASN A 1013 9.11 50.26 -13.99
CA ASN A 1013 8.66 49.29 -14.97
C ASN A 1013 9.17 49.65 -16.39
N GLU A 1014 9.73 48.68 -17.12
CA GLU A 1014 10.31 48.90 -18.45
C GLU A 1014 9.25 49.23 -19.51
N ILE A 1015 8.05 48.63 -19.42
CA ILE A 1015 6.89 48.98 -20.25
C ILE A 1015 6.56 50.47 -20.07
N SER A 1016 6.64 50.93 -18.81
CA SER A 1016 6.36 52.31 -18.43
C SER A 1016 7.44 53.31 -18.88
N LYS A 1017 8.72 52.92 -18.80
CA LYS A 1017 9.84 53.68 -19.39
C LYS A 1017 9.77 53.76 -20.91
N LYS A 1018 9.11 52.79 -21.56
CA LYS A 1018 8.86 52.75 -23.01
C LYS A 1018 7.65 53.60 -23.43
N VAL A 1019 6.53 53.52 -22.71
CA VAL A 1019 5.31 54.30 -23.00
C VAL A 1019 5.46 55.79 -22.65
N GLY A 1020 6.25 56.12 -21.63
CA GLY A 1020 6.55 57.50 -21.23
C GLY A 1020 5.49 58.14 -20.32
N ASN A 1021 5.47 59.48 -20.24
CA ASN A 1021 4.77 60.20 -19.16
C ASN A 1021 3.64 61.14 -19.61
N ARG A 1022 3.57 61.55 -20.88
CA ARG A 1022 2.52 62.45 -21.41
C ARG A 1022 1.53 61.70 -22.31
N PHE A 1023 0.24 61.96 -22.11
CA PHE A 1023 -0.86 61.34 -22.82
C PHE A 1023 -1.87 62.39 -23.32
N GLU A 1024 -2.34 62.30 -24.56
CA GLU A 1024 -3.50 63.05 -25.09
C GLU A 1024 -4.76 62.20 -24.85
N VAL A 1025 -5.70 62.69 -24.03
CA VAL A 1025 -6.99 62.06 -23.79
C VAL A 1025 -8.08 62.80 -24.55
N THR A 1026 -8.94 62.07 -25.26
CA THR A 1026 -10.08 62.60 -26.00
C THR A 1026 -11.39 62.08 -25.41
N LEU A 1027 -12.29 63.01 -25.12
CA LEU A 1027 -13.69 62.78 -24.78
C LEU A 1027 -14.57 63.19 -25.96
N THR A 1028 -15.62 62.40 -26.26
CA THR A 1028 -16.64 62.74 -27.28
C THR A 1028 -18.06 62.54 -26.75
N ASN A 1029 -19.01 63.20 -27.39
CA ASN A 1029 -20.43 63.23 -27.02
C ASN A 1029 -21.29 63.13 -28.30
N ASP A 1030 -22.06 62.04 -28.46
CA ASP A 1030 -22.90 61.77 -29.63
C ASP A 1030 -24.34 62.22 -29.39
N GLU A 1031 -25.02 62.77 -30.39
CA GLU A 1031 -26.37 63.32 -30.24
C GLU A 1031 -27.44 62.30 -29.79
N ASN A 1032 -27.19 60.99 -30.00
CA ASN A 1032 -28.04 59.89 -29.54
C ASN A 1032 -27.59 59.24 -28.21
N ASN A 1033 -26.42 59.60 -27.68
CA ASN A 1033 -25.90 59.10 -26.41
C ASN A 1033 -25.67 60.30 -25.49
N SER A 1034 -26.58 60.52 -24.54
CA SER A 1034 -26.56 61.74 -23.73
C SER A 1034 -25.33 61.90 -22.80
N TYR A 1035 -24.36 60.97 -22.81
CA TYR A 1035 -23.14 60.96 -21.99
C TYR A 1035 -21.86 61.20 -22.80
N TRP A 1036 -20.96 61.98 -22.17
CA TRP A 1036 -19.54 62.05 -22.53
C TRP A 1036 -18.83 60.71 -22.29
N LYS A 1037 -18.10 60.22 -23.29
CA LYS A 1037 -17.26 59.02 -23.22
C LYS A 1037 -15.80 59.35 -23.51
N ILE A 1038 -14.86 58.58 -22.94
CA ILE A 1038 -13.45 58.58 -23.41
C ILE A 1038 -13.39 57.76 -24.70
N SER A 1039 -12.98 58.38 -25.80
CA SER A 1039 -12.89 57.75 -27.12
C SER A 1039 -11.47 57.44 -27.58
N ASN A 1040 -10.44 58.07 -27.01
CA ASN A 1040 -9.04 57.72 -27.24
C ASN A 1040 -8.11 58.16 -26.11
N ILE A 1041 -7.05 57.37 -25.87
CA ILE A 1041 -5.89 57.72 -25.03
C ILE A 1041 -4.62 57.48 -25.84
N VAL A 1042 -3.87 58.53 -26.13
CA VAL A 1042 -2.67 58.47 -27.00
C VAL A 1042 -1.42 58.85 -26.19
N ALA A 1043 -0.49 57.92 -26.01
CA ALA A 1043 0.83 58.17 -25.47
C ALA A 1043 1.64 59.05 -26.44
N LEU A 1044 2.18 60.15 -25.92
CA LEU A 1044 2.94 61.16 -26.69
C LEU A 1044 4.46 61.00 -26.58
N ASP A 1045 4.92 60.23 -25.59
CA ASP A 1045 6.34 60.01 -25.25
C ASP A 1045 6.83 58.59 -25.61
N TYR A 1046 6.04 57.84 -26.39
CA TYR A 1046 6.31 56.44 -26.69
C TYR A 1046 7.63 56.26 -27.45
N LYS A 1047 8.54 55.46 -26.89
CA LYS A 1047 9.81 55.07 -27.49
C LYS A 1047 9.64 53.74 -28.22
N ASN A 1048 10.11 53.63 -29.45
CA ASN A 1048 10.14 52.37 -30.19
C ASN A 1048 11.23 51.43 -29.68
#